data_AF-A0A137P707-F1
#
_entry.id   AF-A0A137P707-F1
#
_cell.length_a   1.000
_cell.length_b   1.000
_cell.length_c   1.000
_cell.angle_alpha   90.00
_cell.angle_beta   90.00
_cell.angle_gamma   90.00
#
_symmetry.space_group_name_H-M   'P 1'
#
loop_
_entity.id
_entity.type
_entity.pdbx_description
1 polymer ?
#
loop_
_entity_poly.entity_id
_entity_poly.type
_entity_poly.pdbx_seq_one_letter_code
_entity_poly.pdbx_strand_id
1 'polypeptide(L)'
;MGLTILTSYSRFQPILKFCYSCFFKPLGNNANQQTRLESFYKDQAEVYDDTRGQLLRGRTTMLKLSAAQLRAQIAKGIKREPLVWIDLGGGTGWNIERMNEFFPISDFDQVYLVDLTPSLCKVAKERFAKRGWNNVHVVCADAATFELPHLKNPEGKISLITLSYSLSMIDTFYGVIDRVKELLATDGLIGVADFYVSSRVTPANGKNGGLVQRQCNWFTRWFWAIWFDFDHINLHPCRREYLEYKFDTVKCFNGRNHFIIPYLVQIPYYVWLGCPHQSTSQIENSPEAQAVAQTSAPLTVGNVTLSPWRLPYDPTLKCHTQFDTYIYAFTWEDPREDLKVLDLKPDDEMFVITSAGDNALDYLCHADIKRIHCIDMNPHQNHLLELKLAAITALPYEDFWKMFGMGRHEDFANILDNKLSPHMSSPAYQYWKTNSHRFLDNFFKSGCSGYALNLIRYVIKLLGKKEAVQALCKAKTLEEQIAIWEKDFRPALLNKWFIRMLDNPAFLWTALGVPINQFDMLLAEGTSHQYITDTLDPIIHRSLLADDQYFYLLCLLLHYTKESCPSYVSETGFRRLKNSGILDTVRLHTSSIIKVLESLEPNTLTKVILMDHMDWFNEKDATEEINMVYRTVKQGGYVFWRSSARQPWYNEIFTKVGFKVEAVAVRKPGTKEALDRVNMYASFYKATKL
;
A
#
# COMPACT_ATOMS: atom_id res chain seq x y z
N MET A 1 15.79 -44.25 -10.75
CA MET A 1 14.93 -44.08 -9.55
C MET A 1 15.71 -43.87 -8.24
N GLY A 2 16.91 -44.45 -8.03
CA GLY A 2 17.66 -44.29 -6.77
C GLY A 2 18.18 -42.87 -6.46
N LEU A 3 18.65 -42.11 -7.47
CA LEU A 3 19.25 -40.78 -7.28
C LEU A 3 18.22 -39.69 -6.92
N THR A 4 16.99 -39.81 -7.44
CA THR A 4 15.87 -38.90 -7.16
C THR A 4 15.27 -39.14 -5.76
N ILE A 5 15.35 -40.38 -5.25
CA ILE A 5 14.88 -40.74 -3.90
C ILE A 5 15.89 -40.28 -2.83
N LEU A 6 17.19 -40.40 -3.08
CA LEU A 6 18.26 -39.90 -2.17
C LEU A 6 18.27 -38.36 -2.05
N THR A 7 18.02 -37.65 -3.15
CA THR A 7 17.90 -36.18 -3.16
C THR A 7 16.60 -35.69 -2.50
N SER A 8 15.53 -36.48 -2.55
CA SER A 8 14.29 -36.20 -1.82
C SER A 8 14.45 -36.50 -0.32
N TYR A 9 15.04 -37.66 0.05
CA TYR A 9 15.24 -38.07 1.44
C TYR A 9 16.14 -37.09 2.23
N SER A 10 17.20 -36.57 1.60
CA SER A 10 18.06 -35.53 2.20
C SER A 10 17.36 -34.18 2.40
N ARG A 11 16.35 -33.84 1.58
CA ARG A 11 15.50 -32.65 1.78
C ARG A 11 14.43 -32.84 2.86
N PHE A 12 13.93 -34.06 3.04
CA PHE A 12 12.88 -34.37 4.01
C PHE A 12 13.41 -34.75 5.40
N GLN A 13 14.62 -35.30 5.51
CA GLN A 13 15.22 -35.69 6.79
C GLN A 13 15.30 -34.53 7.81
N PRO A 14 15.69 -33.29 7.44
CA PRO A 14 15.70 -32.16 8.38
C PRO A 14 14.28 -31.75 8.81
N ILE A 15 13.31 -31.79 7.90
CA ILE A 15 11.89 -31.51 8.19
C ILE A 15 11.31 -32.57 9.11
N LEU A 16 11.60 -33.85 8.86
CA LEU A 16 11.15 -34.97 9.70
C LEU A 16 11.82 -34.95 11.08
N LYS A 17 13.11 -34.60 11.18
CA LYS A 17 13.79 -34.39 12.47
C LYS A 17 13.22 -33.20 13.23
N PHE A 18 12.89 -32.11 12.54
CA PHE A 18 12.20 -30.96 13.11
C PHE A 18 10.81 -31.34 13.60
N CYS A 19 10.01 -32.01 12.76
CA CYS A 19 8.68 -32.53 13.12
C CYS A 19 8.78 -33.50 14.30
N TYR A 20 9.75 -34.41 14.32
CA TYR A 20 9.96 -35.33 15.44
C TYR A 20 10.34 -34.59 16.72
N SER A 21 11.23 -33.60 16.63
CA SER A 21 11.71 -32.83 17.79
C SER A 21 10.67 -31.84 18.32
N CYS A 22 9.76 -31.31 17.48
CA CYS A 22 8.70 -30.39 17.89
C CYS A 22 7.35 -31.10 18.15
N PHE A 23 7.11 -32.30 17.60
CA PHE A 23 5.80 -32.96 17.71
C PHE A 23 5.83 -34.29 18.47
N PHE A 24 7.00 -34.89 18.73
CA PHE A 24 7.11 -36.23 19.32
C PHE A 24 8.16 -36.38 20.43
N LYS A 25 9.11 -35.45 20.59
CA LYS A 25 10.11 -35.47 21.67
C LYS A 25 9.64 -34.59 22.84
N PRO A 26 9.17 -35.14 23.98
CA PRO A 26 8.76 -34.33 25.11
C PRO A 26 9.94 -33.52 25.66
N LEU A 27 9.73 -32.22 25.85
CA LEU A 27 10.63 -31.38 26.66
C LEU A 27 10.52 -31.87 28.10
N GLY A 28 11.53 -32.57 28.60
CA GLY A 28 11.52 -33.11 29.96
C GLY A 28 11.36 -32.01 31.03
N ASN A 29 10.89 -32.40 32.22
CA ASN A 29 10.82 -31.55 33.42
C ASN A 29 12.23 -31.12 33.88
N ASN A 30 12.80 -30.12 33.21
CA ASN A 30 14.07 -29.51 33.59
C ASN A 30 13.84 -28.30 34.51
N ALA A 31 14.69 -28.14 35.53
CA ALA A 31 14.46 -27.19 36.63
C ALA A 31 14.40 -25.70 36.21
N ASN A 32 15.17 -25.26 35.20
CA ASN A 32 15.31 -23.85 34.79
C ASN A 32 15.26 -23.66 33.25
N GLN A 33 14.78 -22.49 32.77
CA GLN A 33 14.55 -22.18 31.34
C GLN A 33 15.77 -22.41 30.43
N GLN A 34 16.98 -22.04 30.87
CA GLN A 34 18.21 -22.23 30.10
C GLN A 34 18.49 -23.69 29.78
N THR A 35 18.38 -24.59 30.77
CA THR A 35 18.59 -26.04 30.60
C THR A 35 17.56 -26.64 29.65
N ARG A 36 16.33 -26.14 29.68
CA ARG A 36 15.26 -26.53 28.75
C ARG A 36 15.58 -26.13 27.30
N LEU A 37 15.96 -24.87 27.06
CA LEU A 37 16.31 -24.38 25.73
C LEU A 37 17.58 -25.04 25.17
N GLU A 38 18.61 -25.22 26.00
CA GLU A 38 19.83 -25.94 25.60
C GLU A 38 19.51 -27.40 25.24
N SER A 39 18.70 -28.10 26.03
CA SER A 39 18.26 -29.46 25.70
C SER A 39 17.45 -29.53 24.40
N PHE A 40 16.71 -28.48 24.05
CA PHE A 40 15.93 -28.42 22.82
C PHE A 40 16.79 -28.14 21.59
N TYR A 41 17.73 -27.19 21.69
CA TYR A 41 18.52 -26.71 20.56
C TYR A 41 19.83 -27.44 20.31
N LYS A 42 20.43 -28.07 21.32
CA LYS A 42 21.74 -28.72 21.20
C LYS A 42 21.81 -29.73 20.05
N ASP A 43 20.78 -30.56 19.90
CA ASP A 43 20.70 -31.59 18.83
C ASP A 43 20.36 -30.99 17.45
N GLN A 44 19.96 -29.72 17.39
CA GLN A 44 19.48 -29.03 16.19
C GLN A 44 20.39 -27.88 15.74
N ALA A 45 21.39 -27.49 16.54
CA ALA A 45 22.19 -26.27 16.34
C ALA A 45 22.87 -26.20 14.97
N GLU A 46 23.35 -27.33 14.44
CA GLU A 46 24.02 -27.40 13.14
C GLU A 46 23.07 -27.31 11.93
N VAL A 47 21.80 -27.73 12.09
CA VAL A 47 20.77 -27.75 11.02
C VAL A 47 19.66 -26.72 11.23
N TYR A 48 19.85 -25.83 12.20
CA TYR A 48 18.85 -24.88 12.68
C TYR A 48 18.38 -23.93 11.57
N ASP A 49 19.32 -23.43 10.77
CA ASP A 49 19.04 -22.44 9.72
C ASP A 49 18.32 -23.05 8.51
N ASP A 50 18.71 -24.28 8.13
CA ASP A 50 18.21 -24.99 6.94
C ASP A 50 16.76 -25.47 7.10
N THR A 51 16.34 -25.71 8.35
CA THR A 51 14.99 -26.22 8.67
C THR A 51 13.96 -25.12 8.92
N ARG A 52 14.38 -23.94 9.39
CA ARG A 52 13.46 -22.90 9.88
C ARG A 52 13.14 -21.77 8.89
N GLY A 53 13.81 -21.69 7.74
CA GLY A 53 13.59 -20.61 6.76
C GLY A 53 12.15 -20.48 6.24
N GLN A 54 11.44 -21.59 6.05
CA GLN A 54 10.04 -21.58 5.58
C GLN A 54 9.02 -21.27 6.69
N LEU A 55 9.39 -21.51 7.95
CA LEU A 55 8.56 -21.29 9.13
C LEU A 55 8.72 -19.86 9.66
N LEU A 56 9.94 -19.33 9.69
CA LEU A 56 10.24 -18.02 10.27
C LEU A 56 10.18 -16.90 9.22
N ARG A 57 9.09 -16.81 8.47
CA ARG A 57 8.96 -15.90 7.31
C ARG A 57 9.12 -14.42 7.67
N GLY A 58 8.74 -14.02 8.89
CA GLY A 58 8.74 -12.63 9.33
C GLY A 58 10.13 -12.04 9.56
N ARG A 59 11.15 -12.84 9.89
CA ARG A 59 12.48 -12.34 10.29
C ARG A 59 13.15 -11.52 9.19
N THR A 60 13.12 -12.01 7.95
CA THR A 60 13.70 -11.30 6.81
C THR A 60 12.98 -9.99 6.54
N THR A 61 11.64 -9.99 6.64
CA THR A 61 10.84 -8.77 6.47
C THR A 61 11.16 -7.77 7.57
N MET A 62 11.25 -8.19 8.83
CA MET A 62 11.65 -7.32 9.94
C MET A 62 13.01 -6.66 9.68
N LEU A 63 14.02 -7.42 9.29
CA LEU A 63 15.36 -6.88 9.01
C LEU A 63 15.33 -5.86 7.86
N LYS A 64 14.63 -6.16 6.75
CA LYS A 64 14.48 -5.22 5.62
C LYS A 64 13.77 -3.94 6.02
N LEU A 65 12.69 -4.04 6.80
CA LEU A 65 11.95 -2.88 7.30
C LEU A 65 12.82 -2.04 8.25
N SER A 66 13.55 -2.67 9.17
CA SER A 66 14.47 -1.98 10.09
C SER A 66 15.58 -1.27 9.33
N ALA A 67 16.21 -1.95 8.36
CA ALA A 67 17.25 -1.37 7.51
C ALA A 67 16.72 -0.19 6.67
N ALA A 68 15.52 -0.31 6.08
CA ALA A 68 14.89 0.75 5.32
C ALA A 68 14.58 1.98 6.20
N GLN A 69 14.07 1.75 7.41
CA GLN A 69 13.77 2.82 8.36
C GLN A 69 15.04 3.51 8.86
N LEU A 70 16.12 2.76 9.16
CA LEU A 70 17.42 3.34 9.53
C LEU A 70 17.97 4.23 8.42
N ARG A 71 17.94 3.78 7.16
CA ARG A 71 18.34 4.62 6.01
C ARG A 71 17.51 5.89 5.91
N ALA A 72 16.19 5.78 6.09
CA ALA A 72 15.30 6.94 6.05
C ALA A 72 15.59 7.93 7.18
N GLN A 73 15.90 7.45 8.39
CA GLN A 73 16.34 8.29 9.51
C GLN A 73 17.67 9.00 9.20
N ILE A 74 18.67 8.27 8.70
CA ILE A 74 19.99 8.83 8.32
C ILE A 74 19.84 9.88 7.22
N ALA A 75 19.03 9.62 6.20
CA ALA A 75 18.76 10.57 5.12
C ALA A 75 18.08 11.87 5.60
N LYS A 76 17.34 11.82 6.72
CA LYS A 76 16.76 12.98 7.40
C LYS A 76 17.73 13.68 8.35
N GLY A 77 19.00 13.28 8.38
CA GLY A 77 20.02 13.85 9.26
C GLY A 77 20.02 13.30 10.68
N ILE A 78 19.24 12.25 10.97
CA ILE A 78 19.28 11.55 12.27
C ILE A 78 20.50 10.64 12.26
N LYS A 79 21.66 11.18 12.67
CA LYS A 79 22.93 10.45 12.76
C LYS A 79 23.28 10.21 14.24
N ARG A 80 23.53 8.95 14.59
CA ARG A 80 24.01 8.56 15.93
C ARG A 80 25.46 8.15 15.87
N GLU A 81 26.19 8.55 16.89
CA GLU A 81 27.56 8.12 17.12
C GLU A 81 27.66 7.75 18.62
N PRO A 82 27.68 6.45 18.99
CA PRO A 82 27.73 5.26 18.11
C PRO A 82 26.35 4.76 17.61
N LEU A 83 26.30 4.21 16.39
CA LEU A 83 25.19 3.41 15.86
C LEU A 83 25.30 1.96 16.37
N VAL A 84 24.44 1.60 17.33
CA VAL A 84 24.50 0.31 18.03
C VAL A 84 23.26 -0.53 17.77
N TRP A 85 23.46 -1.81 17.44
CA TRP A 85 22.40 -2.81 17.26
C TRP A 85 22.51 -3.95 18.28
N ILE A 86 21.40 -4.33 18.91
CA ILE A 86 21.27 -5.54 19.74
C ILE A 86 20.24 -6.51 19.12
N ASP A 87 20.61 -7.76 18.87
CA ASP A 87 19.71 -8.85 18.47
C ASP A 87 19.47 -9.79 19.67
N LEU A 88 18.27 -9.70 20.26
CA LEU A 88 17.87 -10.46 21.45
C LEU A 88 17.23 -11.80 21.07
N GLY A 89 17.78 -12.88 21.61
CA GLY A 89 17.49 -14.25 21.16
C GLY A 89 18.05 -14.50 19.76
N GLY A 90 19.26 -13.99 19.48
CA GLY A 90 19.86 -14.03 18.14
C GLY A 90 20.34 -15.42 17.68
N GLY A 91 20.29 -16.42 18.56
CA GLY A 91 20.56 -17.82 18.26
C GLY A 91 21.92 -18.03 17.58
N THR A 92 21.89 -18.62 16.38
CA THR A 92 23.08 -18.95 15.58
C THR A 92 23.76 -17.75 14.93
N GLY A 93 23.22 -16.53 15.07
CA GLY A 93 23.72 -15.32 14.42
C GLY A 93 23.22 -15.09 13.00
N TRP A 94 22.18 -15.83 12.58
CA TRP A 94 21.62 -15.74 11.23
C TRP A 94 21.10 -14.34 10.88
N ASN A 95 20.44 -13.65 11.81
CA ASN A 95 19.90 -12.31 11.55
C ASN A 95 20.99 -11.29 11.28
N ILE A 96 22.07 -11.31 12.07
CA ILE A 96 23.23 -10.42 11.89
C ILE A 96 23.89 -10.70 10.54
N GLU A 97 24.05 -11.97 10.19
CA GLU A 97 24.53 -12.33 8.86
C GLU A 97 23.64 -11.75 7.75
N ARG A 98 22.32 -11.92 7.89
CA ARG A 98 21.38 -11.51 6.85
C ARG A 98 21.21 -10.01 6.76
N MET A 99 21.31 -9.30 7.88
CA MET A 99 21.24 -7.84 7.91
C MET A 99 22.33 -7.23 7.04
N ASN A 100 23.53 -7.84 6.95
CA ASN A 100 24.60 -7.36 6.09
C ASN A 100 24.20 -7.22 4.60
N GLU A 101 23.22 -7.98 4.13
CA GLU A 101 22.68 -7.86 2.76
C GLU A 101 21.79 -6.61 2.59
N PHE A 102 21.22 -6.10 3.67
CA PHE A 102 20.27 -4.98 3.67
C PHE A 102 20.87 -3.70 4.24
N PHE A 103 21.74 -3.79 5.23
CA PHE A 103 22.45 -2.72 5.91
C PHE A 103 23.83 -3.27 6.36
N PRO A 104 24.95 -2.82 5.76
CA PRO A 104 26.26 -3.39 6.03
C PRO A 104 26.62 -3.41 7.52
N ILE A 105 27.18 -4.51 8.00
CA ILE A 105 27.61 -4.63 9.40
C ILE A 105 28.75 -3.66 9.71
N SER A 106 29.54 -3.29 8.71
CA SER A 106 30.58 -2.25 8.82
C SER A 106 30.03 -0.86 9.16
N ASP A 107 28.76 -0.60 8.88
CA ASP A 107 28.14 0.70 9.10
C ASP A 107 27.62 0.84 10.54
N PHE A 108 27.59 -0.26 11.31
CA PHE A 108 27.36 -0.24 12.75
C PHE A 108 28.66 -0.09 13.51
N ASP A 109 28.69 0.80 14.50
CA ASP A 109 29.84 0.92 15.41
C ASP A 109 29.99 -0.32 16.28
N GLN A 110 28.86 -0.86 16.77
CA GLN A 110 28.82 -2.09 17.57
C GLN A 110 27.53 -2.88 17.28
N VAL A 111 27.66 -4.21 17.20
CA VAL A 111 26.54 -5.15 17.10
C VAL A 111 26.66 -6.19 18.20
N TYR A 112 25.57 -6.45 18.91
CA TYR A 112 25.52 -7.42 20.00
C TYR A 112 24.50 -8.50 19.69
N LEU A 113 24.91 -9.76 19.76
CA LEU A 113 24.01 -10.91 19.82
C LEU A 113 23.86 -11.32 21.29
N VAL A 114 22.63 -11.35 21.79
CA VAL A 114 22.32 -11.85 23.13
C VAL A 114 21.49 -13.11 23.00
N ASP A 115 21.95 -14.22 23.59
CA ASP A 115 21.18 -15.46 23.63
C ASP A 115 21.44 -16.24 24.93
N LEU A 116 20.42 -16.94 25.42
CA LEU A 116 20.51 -17.72 26.65
C LEU A 116 21.25 -19.06 26.44
N THR A 117 21.36 -19.52 25.20
CA THR A 117 21.77 -20.88 24.81
C THR A 117 23.26 -20.94 24.44
N PRO A 118 24.13 -21.60 25.26
CA PRO A 118 25.56 -21.67 24.98
C PRO A 118 25.92 -22.35 23.67
N SER A 119 25.19 -23.41 23.28
CA SER A 119 25.44 -24.11 22.01
C SER A 119 25.20 -23.22 20.78
N LEU A 120 24.13 -22.42 20.77
CA LEU A 120 23.85 -21.47 19.70
C LEU A 120 24.86 -20.32 19.68
N CYS A 121 25.23 -19.79 20.86
CA CYS A 121 26.26 -18.77 20.99
C CYS A 121 27.62 -19.23 20.43
N LYS A 122 27.97 -20.51 20.59
CA LYS A 122 29.19 -21.08 20.01
C LYS A 122 29.15 -21.02 18.48
N VAL A 123 28.03 -21.44 17.87
CA VAL A 123 27.82 -21.37 16.41
C VAL A 123 27.91 -19.92 15.92
N ALA A 124 27.31 -18.96 16.64
CA ALA A 124 27.38 -17.55 16.30
C ALA A 124 28.81 -17.01 16.33
N LYS A 125 29.59 -17.33 17.37
CA LYS A 125 31.01 -16.93 17.47
C LYS A 125 31.82 -17.45 16.28
N GLU A 126 31.66 -18.72 15.93
CA GLU A 126 32.33 -19.31 14.77
C GLU A 126 31.88 -18.67 13.45
N ARG A 127 30.59 -18.35 13.30
CA ARG A 127 30.02 -17.67 12.13
C ARG A 127 30.63 -16.29 11.92
N PHE A 128 30.76 -15.51 12.99
CA PHE A 128 31.28 -14.14 12.92
C PHE A 128 32.81 -14.13 12.77
N ALA A 129 33.53 -15.04 13.44
CA ALA A 129 34.97 -15.19 13.27
C ALA A 129 35.34 -15.53 11.80
N LYS A 130 34.58 -16.42 11.15
CA LYS A 130 34.76 -16.75 9.72
C LYS A 130 34.55 -15.55 8.78
N ARG A 131 33.80 -14.53 9.21
CA ARG A 131 33.54 -13.29 8.44
C ARG A 131 34.50 -12.16 8.79
N GLY A 132 35.33 -12.33 9.82
CA GLY A 132 36.27 -11.30 10.27
C GLY A 132 35.62 -10.05 10.87
N TRP A 133 34.39 -10.16 11.39
CA TRP A 133 33.71 -9.04 12.02
C TRP A 133 34.22 -8.80 13.44
N ASN A 134 34.86 -7.65 13.65
CA ASN A 134 35.46 -7.26 14.94
C ASN A 134 34.53 -6.38 15.79
N ASN A 135 33.48 -5.84 15.18
CA ASN A 135 32.46 -5.01 15.82
C ASN A 135 31.21 -5.82 16.24
N VAL A 136 31.27 -7.15 16.19
CA VAL A 136 30.15 -8.04 16.55
C VAL A 136 30.51 -8.86 17.78
N HIS A 137 29.70 -8.74 18.83
CA HIS A 137 29.94 -9.37 20.14
C HIS A 137 28.84 -10.38 20.47
N VAL A 138 29.23 -11.59 20.93
CA VAL A 138 28.28 -12.62 21.36
C VAL A 138 28.24 -12.68 22.88
N VAL A 139 27.09 -12.33 23.45
CA VAL A 139 26.80 -12.30 24.88
C VAL A 139 25.87 -13.47 25.23
N CYS A 140 26.41 -14.50 25.87
CA CYS A 140 25.62 -15.65 26.32
C CYS A 140 24.99 -15.35 27.68
N ALA A 141 23.82 -14.72 27.70
CA ALA A 141 23.17 -14.22 28.91
C ALA A 141 21.64 -14.17 28.76
N ASP A 142 20.96 -14.00 29.88
CA ASP A 142 19.52 -13.77 29.92
C ASP A 142 19.15 -12.38 29.40
N ALA A 143 18.08 -12.31 28.60
CA ALA A 143 17.66 -11.08 27.92
C ALA A 143 17.20 -9.96 28.89
N ALA A 144 16.86 -10.27 30.14
CA ALA A 144 16.48 -9.28 31.13
C ALA A 144 17.67 -8.74 31.93
N THR A 145 18.84 -9.39 31.89
CA THR A 145 19.98 -9.08 32.80
C THR A 145 21.35 -8.98 32.12
N PHE A 146 21.43 -9.12 30.79
CA PHE A 146 22.70 -9.06 30.05
C PHE A 146 23.45 -7.74 30.20
N GLU A 147 24.78 -7.80 30.15
CA GLU A 147 25.67 -6.64 30.10
C GLU A 147 26.29 -6.49 28.70
N LEU A 148 26.53 -5.24 28.28
CA LEU A 148 27.09 -4.93 26.96
C LEU A 148 28.59 -4.64 27.10
N PRO A 149 29.47 -5.57 26.68
CA PRO A 149 30.90 -5.32 26.74
C PRO A 149 31.25 -4.13 25.83
N HIS A 150 32.24 -3.34 26.24
CA HIS A 150 32.74 -2.17 25.49
C HIS A 150 31.79 -0.96 25.35
N LEU A 151 30.59 -1.01 25.94
CA LEU A 151 29.65 0.13 25.94
C LEU A 151 29.32 0.56 27.37
N LYS A 152 29.79 1.75 27.77
CA LYS A 152 29.51 2.31 29.11
C LYS A 152 28.19 3.10 29.10
N ASN A 153 27.36 2.87 30.12
CA ASN A 153 26.06 3.52 30.33
C ASN A 153 25.18 3.44 29.07
N PRO A 154 24.74 2.23 28.67
CA PRO A 154 24.04 2.00 27.40
C PRO A 154 22.61 2.55 27.36
N GLU A 155 22.06 2.98 28.50
CA GLU A 155 20.71 3.52 28.63
C GLU A 155 20.52 4.73 27.70
N GLY A 156 19.45 4.71 26.91
CA GLY A 156 19.12 5.77 25.96
C GLY A 156 20.07 5.89 24.76
N LYS A 157 20.90 4.90 24.46
CA LYS A 157 21.92 4.98 23.39
C LYS A 157 21.76 3.97 22.26
N ILE A 158 20.93 2.95 22.44
CA ILE A 158 20.81 1.87 21.45
C ILE A 158 19.94 2.31 20.28
N SER A 159 20.46 2.12 19.07
CA SER A 159 19.84 2.59 17.83
C SER A 159 18.82 1.61 17.26
N LEU A 160 19.12 0.32 17.37
CA LEU A 160 18.24 -0.77 16.93
C LEU A 160 18.26 -1.89 17.95
N ILE A 161 17.09 -2.40 18.31
CA ILE A 161 16.93 -3.66 19.04
C ILE A 161 16.01 -4.57 18.25
N THR A 162 16.40 -5.83 18.03
CA THR A 162 15.57 -6.81 17.32
C THR A 162 15.23 -8.02 18.17
N LEU A 163 14.00 -8.52 18.02
CA LEU A 163 13.51 -9.76 18.61
C LEU A 163 12.87 -10.61 17.51
N SER A 164 13.55 -11.67 17.07
CA SER A 164 13.08 -12.54 16.00
C SER A 164 12.69 -13.90 16.56
N TYR A 165 11.38 -14.10 16.74
CA TYR A 165 10.75 -15.31 17.27
C TYR A 165 11.25 -15.69 18.66
N SER A 166 11.72 -14.71 19.42
CA SER A 166 12.27 -14.87 20.76
C SER A 166 11.32 -14.40 21.86
N LEU A 167 10.46 -13.41 21.60
CA LEU A 167 9.58 -12.82 22.62
C LEU A 167 8.56 -13.83 23.15
N SER A 168 8.03 -14.70 22.29
CA SER A 168 7.14 -15.81 22.66
C SER A 168 7.83 -16.89 23.52
N MET A 169 9.16 -16.98 23.45
CA MET A 169 9.98 -17.95 24.18
C MET A 169 10.50 -17.42 25.53
N ILE A 170 10.33 -16.11 25.79
CA ILE A 170 10.78 -15.47 27.04
C ILE A 170 9.64 -15.50 28.07
N ASP A 171 9.91 -16.15 29.21
CA ASP A 171 8.95 -16.23 30.32
C ASP A 171 8.76 -14.85 30.99
N THR A 172 9.85 -14.15 31.33
CA THR A 172 9.86 -12.84 32.01
C THR A 172 9.81 -11.64 31.05
N PHE A 173 8.96 -11.72 30.02
CA PHE A 173 8.96 -10.75 28.91
C PHE A 173 8.68 -9.29 29.32
N TYR A 174 7.92 -9.05 30.39
CA TYR A 174 7.69 -7.69 30.89
C TYR A 174 9.00 -6.98 31.21
N GLY A 175 9.89 -7.64 31.97
CA GLY A 175 11.20 -7.09 32.34
C GLY A 175 12.11 -6.89 31.13
N VAL A 176 12.06 -7.78 30.14
CA VAL A 176 12.80 -7.62 28.88
C VAL A 176 12.30 -6.39 28.11
N ILE A 177 10.99 -6.23 27.95
CA ILE A 177 10.41 -5.09 27.23
C ILE A 177 10.70 -3.77 27.95
N ASP A 178 10.66 -3.74 29.28
CA ASP A 178 11.01 -2.56 30.07
C ASP A 178 12.49 -2.19 29.93
N ARG A 179 13.40 -3.19 30.02
CA ARG A 179 14.83 -2.97 29.76
C ARG A 179 15.10 -2.48 28.34
N VAL A 180 14.43 -3.06 27.34
CA VAL A 180 14.56 -2.62 25.95
C VAL A 180 14.18 -1.15 25.80
N LYS A 181 13.12 -0.70 26.51
CA LYS A 181 12.72 0.72 26.54
C LYS A 181 13.79 1.61 27.17
N GLU A 182 14.44 1.16 28.25
CA GLU A 182 15.51 1.91 28.93
C GLU A 182 16.76 2.04 28.05
N LEU A 183 17.09 1.01 27.28
CA LEU A 183 18.27 0.98 26.42
C LEU A 183 18.11 1.79 25.13
N LEU A 184 16.91 1.82 24.55
CA LEU A 184 16.66 2.49 23.28
C LEU A 184 16.86 4.01 23.36
N ALA A 185 17.56 4.56 22.39
CA ALA A 185 17.60 5.99 22.15
C ALA A 185 16.20 6.54 21.84
N THR A 186 15.96 7.82 22.08
CA THR A 186 14.65 8.49 21.89
C THR A 186 14.08 8.39 20.48
N ASP A 187 14.96 8.24 19.48
CA ASP A 187 14.66 8.05 18.07
C ASP A 187 14.94 6.59 17.61
N GLY A 188 15.38 5.73 18.53
CA GLY A 188 15.77 4.35 18.32
C GLY A 188 14.61 3.47 17.86
N LEU A 189 14.96 2.34 17.24
CA LEU A 189 14.00 1.42 16.66
C LEU A 189 14.01 0.09 17.39
N ILE A 190 12.82 -0.48 17.57
CA ILE A 190 12.64 -1.87 17.97
C ILE A 190 11.93 -2.62 16.85
N GLY A 191 12.53 -3.72 16.39
CA GLY A 191 11.93 -4.63 15.40
C GLY A 191 11.56 -5.95 16.06
N VAL A 192 10.32 -6.41 15.88
CA VAL A 192 9.85 -7.69 16.41
C VAL A 192 9.19 -8.48 15.29
N ALA A 193 9.60 -9.74 15.13
CA ALA A 193 8.87 -10.72 14.33
C ALA A 193 8.54 -11.91 15.23
N ASP A 194 7.27 -12.25 15.42
CA ASP A 194 6.93 -13.39 16.27
C ASP A 194 5.60 -14.04 15.88
N PHE A 195 5.38 -15.25 16.38
CA PHE A 195 4.08 -15.89 16.38
C PHE A 195 3.17 -15.21 17.40
N TYR A 196 1.87 -15.24 17.12
CA TYR A 196 0.89 -14.66 18.03
C TYR A 196 -0.47 -15.33 17.93
N VAL A 197 -1.27 -15.10 18.96
CA VAL A 197 -2.71 -15.23 18.94
C VAL A 197 -3.31 -13.89 19.37
N SER A 198 -4.46 -13.53 18.81
CA SER A 198 -5.11 -12.26 19.16
C SER A 198 -6.00 -12.39 20.40
N SER A 199 -6.18 -11.29 21.13
CA SER A 199 -7.24 -11.18 22.13
C SER A 199 -8.61 -11.13 21.44
N ARG A 200 -9.70 -11.36 22.19
CA ARG A 200 -11.07 -11.25 21.65
C ARG A 200 -11.40 -9.82 21.24
N VAL A 201 -10.89 -8.86 22.01
CA VAL A 201 -11.16 -7.43 21.86
C VAL A 201 -10.05 -6.80 21.03
N THR A 202 -10.41 -5.93 20.11
CA THR A 202 -9.40 -5.16 19.37
C THR A 202 -8.82 -4.07 20.28
N PRO A 203 -7.49 -3.96 20.43
CA PRO A 203 -6.88 -2.96 21.30
C PRO A 203 -7.21 -1.52 20.86
N ALA A 204 -7.48 -0.64 21.83
CA ALA A 204 -7.78 0.77 21.58
C ALA A 204 -6.60 1.56 20.97
N ASN A 205 -5.36 1.14 21.26
CA ASN A 205 -4.12 1.77 20.76
C ASN A 205 -3.78 1.38 19.31
N GLY A 206 -4.57 0.54 18.64
CA GLY A 206 -4.35 0.15 17.24
C GLY A 206 -4.56 1.27 16.20
N LYS A 207 -4.82 2.51 16.63
CA LYS A 207 -5.11 3.66 15.78
C LYS A 207 -3.95 4.03 14.83
N ASN A 208 -2.71 3.68 15.18
CA ASN A 208 -1.51 3.99 14.38
C ASN A 208 -1.14 2.87 13.36
N GLY A 209 -2.08 1.96 13.08
CA GLY A 209 -1.91 0.87 12.11
C GLY A 209 -1.64 -0.49 12.77
N GLY A 210 -1.82 -1.58 12.00
CA GLY A 210 -1.62 -2.95 12.50
C GLY A 210 -2.90 -3.71 12.89
N LEU A 211 -4.09 -3.14 12.62
CA LEU A 211 -5.39 -3.80 12.80
C LEU A 211 -5.74 -4.75 11.64
N VAL A 212 -5.29 -4.44 10.42
CA VAL A 212 -5.57 -5.24 9.22
C VAL A 212 -5.03 -6.66 9.40
N GLN A 213 -5.90 -7.67 9.26
CA GLN A 213 -5.59 -9.09 9.47
C GLN A 213 -5.00 -9.44 10.84
N ARG A 214 -5.14 -8.58 11.86
CA ARG A 214 -4.69 -8.88 13.22
C ARG A 214 -5.51 -9.99 13.84
N GLN A 215 -6.82 -9.94 13.71
CA GLN A 215 -7.71 -10.82 14.46
C GLN A 215 -7.64 -12.27 13.99
N CYS A 216 -7.58 -13.18 14.96
CA CYS A 216 -7.64 -14.63 14.79
C CYS A 216 -9.07 -15.11 15.08
N ASN A 217 -9.56 -16.07 14.31
CA ASN A 217 -10.83 -16.73 14.62
C ASN A 217 -10.73 -17.53 15.93
N TRP A 218 -11.86 -17.92 16.51
CA TRP A 218 -11.91 -18.64 17.78
C TRP A 218 -11.01 -19.89 17.78
N PHE A 219 -11.12 -20.74 16.75
CA PHE A 219 -10.34 -21.97 16.64
C PHE A 219 -8.83 -21.69 16.62
N THR A 220 -8.38 -20.77 15.78
CA THR A 220 -6.97 -20.39 15.60
C THR A 220 -6.37 -19.87 16.91
N ARG A 221 -7.13 -19.09 17.70
CA ARG A 221 -6.65 -18.56 18.98
C ARG A 221 -6.35 -19.66 19.98
N TRP A 222 -7.28 -20.59 20.16
CA TRP A 222 -7.13 -21.66 21.15
C TRP A 222 -6.17 -22.75 20.68
N PHE A 223 -6.31 -23.19 19.42
CA PHE A 223 -5.47 -24.24 18.85
C PHE A 223 -4.00 -23.88 18.97
N TRP A 224 -3.58 -22.69 18.50
CA TRP A 224 -2.16 -22.33 18.52
C TRP A 224 -1.64 -22.01 19.92
N ALA A 225 -2.45 -21.39 20.79
CA ALA A 225 -2.04 -21.16 22.17
C ALA A 225 -1.71 -22.47 22.88
N ILE A 226 -2.60 -23.48 22.78
CA ILE A 226 -2.40 -24.80 23.38
C ILE A 226 -1.27 -25.56 22.68
N TRP A 227 -1.20 -25.48 21.35
CA TRP A 227 -0.21 -26.21 20.58
C TRP A 227 1.22 -25.80 20.94
N PHE A 228 1.49 -24.50 21.00
CA PHE A 228 2.82 -24.00 21.33
C PHE A 228 3.16 -24.18 22.83
N ASP A 229 2.16 -24.30 23.71
CA ASP A 229 2.37 -24.58 25.13
C ASP A 229 3.03 -25.96 25.36
N PHE A 230 2.76 -26.95 24.49
CA PHE A 230 3.46 -28.25 24.53
C PHE A 230 4.98 -28.12 24.34
N ASP A 231 5.43 -27.10 23.62
CA ASP A 231 6.85 -26.78 23.40
C ASP A 231 7.37 -25.73 24.41
N HIS A 232 6.59 -25.40 25.45
CA HIS A 232 6.84 -24.30 26.39
C HIS A 232 7.03 -22.93 25.71
N ILE A 233 6.42 -22.74 24.54
CA ILE A 233 6.35 -21.45 23.85
C ILE A 233 4.98 -20.86 24.17
N ASN A 234 4.95 -19.78 24.94
CA ASN A 234 3.68 -19.23 25.39
C ASN A 234 3.18 -18.17 24.40
N LEU A 235 2.19 -18.52 23.59
CA LEU A 235 1.48 -17.57 22.73
C LEU A 235 0.34 -16.91 23.50
N HIS A 236 0.62 -15.78 24.16
CA HIS A 236 -0.39 -14.97 24.82
C HIS A 236 -0.54 -13.59 24.15
N PRO A 237 -1.77 -13.06 23.97
CA PRO A 237 -1.99 -11.74 23.37
C PRO A 237 -1.22 -10.61 24.05
N CYS A 238 -1.06 -10.68 25.38
CA CYS A 238 -0.39 -9.64 26.18
C CYS A 238 1.06 -9.38 25.76
N ARG A 239 1.74 -10.32 25.10
CA ARG A 239 3.12 -10.11 24.64
C ARG A 239 3.21 -8.96 23.64
N ARG A 240 2.32 -8.99 22.66
CA ARG A 240 2.22 -7.94 21.65
C ARG A 240 1.50 -6.70 22.19
N GLU A 241 0.48 -6.87 23.02
CA GLU A 241 -0.25 -5.73 23.59
C GLU A 241 0.65 -4.90 24.52
N TYR A 242 1.50 -5.54 25.32
CA TYR A 242 2.45 -4.82 26.18
C TYR A 242 3.54 -4.10 25.37
N LEU A 243 4.01 -4.74 24.29
CA LEU A 243 4.92 -4.12 23.32
C LEU A 243 4.32 -2.84 22.72
N GLU A 244 3.10 -2.94 22.17
CA GLU A 244 2.36 -1.81 21.59
C GLU A 244 1.88 -0.78 22.64
N TYR A 245 1.85 -1.16 23.93
CA TYR A 245 1.59 -0.24 25.04
C TYR A 245 2.84 0.54 25.47
N LYS A 246 4.02 -0.06 25.35
CA LYS A 246 5.29 0.55 25.80
C LYS A 246 5.98 1.40 24.73
N PHE A 247 5.63 1.18 23.46
CA PHE A 247 6.21 1.84 22.30
C PHE A 247 5.14 2.30 21.32
N ASP A 248 5.43 3.37 20.60
CA ASP A 248 4.62 3.77 19.47
C ASP A 248 4.94 2.90 18.24
N THR A 249 3.91 2.59 17.45
CA THR A 249 4.04 1.75 16.25
C THR A 249 4.50 2.56 15.05
N VAL A 250 5.62 2.16 14.43
CA VAL A 250 6.18 2.73 13.19
C VAL A 250 5.67 2.00 11.95
N LYS A 251 5.72 0.66 11.98
CA LYS A 251 5.26 -0.17 10.87
C LYS A 251 4.76 -1.50 11.39
N CYS A 252 3.67 -2.01 10.85
CA CYS A 252 3.13 -3.30 11.24
C CYS A 252 2.68 -4.09 10.01
N PHE A 253 2.95 -5.40 10.05
CA PHE A 253 2.46 -6.40 9.12
C PHE A 253 1.98 -7.63 9.88
N ASN A 254 0.82 -8.15 9.51
CA ASN A 254 0.23 -9.38 10.06
C ASN A 254 0.17 -10.42 8.94
N GLY A 255 0.87 -11.54 9.13
CA GLY A 255 0.95 -12.61 8.14
C GLY A 255 0.34 -13.92 8.64
N ARG A 256 0.20 -14.86 7.70
CA ARG A 256 -0.21 -16.24 7.96
C ARG A 256 0.78 -17.20 7.30
N ASN A 257 1.33 -18.11 8.08
CA ASN A 257 2.18 -19.19 7.55
C ASN A 257 1.31 -20.34 7.07
N HIS A 258 1.47 -20.70 5.81
CA HIS A 258 0.77 -21.81 5.18
C HIS A 258 1.67 -23.05 5.31
N PHE A 259 1.31 -24.00 6.18
CA PHE A 259 2.00 -25.28 6.32
C PHE A 259 1.34 -26.37 5.44
N ILE A 260 1.87 -27.60 5.51
CA ILE A 260 1.62 -28.76 4.61
C ILE A 260 0.15 -29.01 4.21
N ILE A 261 -0.83 -28.58 5.01
CA ILE A 261 -2.25 -28.51 4.61
C ILE A 261 -2.66 -27.03 4.49
N PRO A 262 -2.44 -26.39 3.32
CA PRO A 262 -2.43 -24.93 3.16
C PRO A 262 -3.74 -24.19 3.48
N TYR A 263 -4.84 -24.89 3.81
CA TYR A 263 -6.16 -24.30 4.01
C TYR A 263 -6.79 -24.54 5.39
N LEU A 264 -6.24 -25.43 6.22
CA LEU A 264 -6.87 -25.80 7.51
C LEU A 264 -6.16 -25.22 8.74
N VAL A 265 -4.83 -25.08 8.70
CA VAL A 265 -4.03 -24.73 9.89
C VAL A 265 -2.95 -23.72 9.50
N GLN A 266 -3.21 -22.44 9.75
CA GLN A 266 -2.31 -21.33 9.41
C GLN A 266 -1.76 -20.68 10.69
N ILE A 267 -0.43 -20.70 10.88
CA ILE A 267 0.20 -20.08 12.07
C ILE A 267 0.21 -18.55 11.88
N PRO A 268 -0.44 -17.77 12.75
CA PRO A 268 -0.36 -16.32 12.71
C PRO A 268 1.02 -15.85 13.16
N TYR A 269 1.61 -14.93 12.39
CA TYR A 269 2.80 -14.21 12.79
C TYR A 269 2.63 -12.72 12.49
N TYR A 270 3.42 -11.89 13.16
CA TYR A 270 3.47 -10.47 12.89
C TYR A 270 4.91 -10.02 12.70
N VAL A 271 5.06 -8.92 11.98
CA VAL A 271 6.28 -8.11 11.92
C VAL A 271 5.88 -6.72 12.37
N TRP A 272 6.55 -6.20 13.37
CA TRP A 272 6.24 -4.92 13.97
C TRP A 272 7.52 -4.14 14.22
N LEU A 273 7.51 -2.87 13.86
CA LEU A 273 8.53 -1.91 14.18
C LEU A 273 7.90 -0.85 15.06
N GLY A 274 8.62 -0.44 16.09
CA GLY A 274 8.23 0.68 16.93
C GLY A 274 9.42 1.52 17.39
N CYS A 275 9.09 2.54 18.16
CA CYS A 275 10.04 3.46 18.76
C CYS A 275 9.55 3.92 20.14
N PRO A 276 10.43 4.45 21.00
CA PRO A 276 10.01 4.98 22.30
C PRO A 276 8.94 6.06 22.18
N HIS A 277 8.02 6.09 23.13
CA HIS A 277 7.06 7.19 23.26
C HIS A 277 7.81 8.50 23.46
N GLN A 278 7.50 9.52 22.66
CA GLN A 278 7.94 10.88 22.93
C GLN A 278 6.96 11.56 23.90
N SER A 279 7.49 12.33 24.85
CA SER A 279 6.65 13.10 25.78
C SER A 279 5.84 14.14 25.01
N THR A 280 4.52 14.16 25.24
CA THR A 280 3.55 15.12 24.68
C THR A 280 3.97 16.59 24.82
N SER A 281 4.82 16.92 25.80
CA SER A 281 5.37 18.26 26.03
C SER A 281 6.33 18.78 24.94
N GLN A 282 6.94 17.91 24.13
CA GLN A 282 7.75 18.33 22.97
C GLN A 282 6.91 18.50 21.70
N ILE A 283 5.77 17.81 21.63
CA ILE A 283 4.80 17.98 20.57
C ILE A 283 4.16 19.37 20.78
N GLU A 284 3.50 19.64 21.90
CA GLU A 284 2.75 20.89 22.16
C GLU A 284 3.54 22.21 22.04
N ASN A 285 4.87 22.20 22.16
CA ASN A 285 5.71 23.40 22.08
C ASN A 285 6.33 23.65 20.69
N SER A 286 6.08 22.79 19.70
CA SER A 286 6.44 23.10 18.32
C SER A 286 5.33 23.95 17.67
N PRO A 287 5.68 24.96 16.84
CA PRO A 287 4.68 25.74 16.08
C PRO A 287 3.75 24.83 15.24
N GLU A 288 4.22 23.64 14.89
CA GLU A 288 3.50 22.63 14.11
C GLU A 288 2.41 21.93 14.94
N ALA A 289 2.61 21.70 16.25
CA ALA A 289 1.63 21.00 17.07
C ALA A 289 0.46 21.86 17.54
N GLN A 290 0.63 23.17 17.65
CA GLN A 290 -0.50 24.08 17.87
C GLN A 290 -1.46 24.09 16.66
N ALA A 291 -0.99 23.70 15.46
CA ALA A 291 -1.85 23.43 14.30
C ALA A 291 -2.46 22.00 14.32
N VAL A 292 -1.79 21.02 14.95
CA VAL A 292 -2.22 19.61 15.04
C VAL A 292 -3.45 19.42 15.92
N ALA A 293 -3.64 20.24 16.96
CA ALA A 293 -4.78 20.13 17.88
C ALA A 293 -6.12 20.53 17.23
N GLN A 294 -6.12 21.16 16.05
CA GLN A 294 -7.33 21.58 15.35
C GLN A 294 -7.44 21.18 13.88
N THR A 295 -6.37 20.71 13.20
CA THR A 295 -6.48 20.35 11.76
C THR A 295 -5.40 19.37 11.25
N SER A 296 -5.82 18.37 10.47
CA SER A 296 -5.19 17.84 9.23
C SER A 296 -3.65 17.71 9.08
N ALA A 297 -2.92 17.32 10.12
CA ALA A 297 -1.48 17.03 10.02
C ALA A 297 -1.15 15.53 9.77
N PRO A 298 -0.03 15.19 9.10
CA PRO A 298 0.41 13.81 8.92
C PRO A 298 0.72 13.13 10.26
N LEU A 299 0.39 11.85 10.35
CA LEU A 299 0.71 11.02 11.52
C LEU A 299 2.22 10.94 11.71
N THR A 300 2.70 11.56 12.79
CA THR A 300 4.10 11.48 13.20
C THR A 300 4.16 10.76 14.53
N VAL A 301 4.98 9.70 14.59
CA VAL A 301 5.28 8.93 15.79
C VAL A 301 6.74 9.20 16.12
N GLY A 302 6.96 10.02 17.15
CA GLY A 302 8.27 10.60 17.43
C GLY A 302 8.85 11.42 16.26
N ASN A 303 10.08 11.14 15.86
CA ASN A 303 10.70 11.72 14.65
C ASN A 303 10.37 10.95 13.36
N VAL A 304 9.46 9.97 13.43
CA VAL A 304 9.12 9.07 12.33
C VAL A 304 7.76 9.43 11.74
N THR A 305 7.78 9.96 10.52
CA THR A 305 6.58 10.17 9.73
C THR A 305 6.03 8.80 9.28
N LEU A 306 4.83 8.41 9.73
CA LEU A 306 4.21 7.11 9.41
C LEU A 306 3.71 7.04 7.96
N SER A 307 3.25 8.18 7.45
CA SER A 307 2.94 8.48 6.05
C SER A 307 2.78 10.00 5.96
N PRO A 308 3.54 10.72 5.09
CA PRO A 308 3.45 12.17 5.01
C PRO A 308 2.13 12.66 4.39
N TRP A 309 1.37 11.77 3.74
CA TRP A 309 0.19 12.16 2.95
C TRP A 309 -1.13 11.70 3.57
N ARG A 310 -1.15 10.57 4.30
CA ARG A 310 -2.39 9.95 4.75
C ARG A 310 -2.82 10.41 6.14
N LEU A 311 -4.09 10.81 6.26
CA LEU A 311 -4.73 11.01 7.56
C LEU A 311 -5.15 9.67 8.20
N PRO A 312 -5.13 9.57 9.54
CA PRO A 312 -5.59 8.37 10.25
C PRO A 312 -7.01 7.96 9.84
N TYR A 313 -7.23 6.66 9.72
CA TYR A 313 -8.57 6.08 9.56
C TYR A 313 -8.62 4.70 10.23
N ASP A 314 -9.82 4.24 10.58
CA ASP A 314 -10.01 2.92 11.16
C ASP A 314 -10.33 1.90 10.04
N PRO A 315 -9.38 1.01 9.67
CA PRO A 315 -9.59 0.05 8.58
C PRO A 315 -10.60 -1.07 8.93
N THR A 316 -11.11 -1.12 10.16
CA THR A 316 -12.05 -2.15 10.62
C THR A 316 -13.53 -1.76 10.45
N LEU A 317 -13.81 -0.50 10.11
CA LEU A 317 -15.18 -0.03 9.90
C LEU A 317 -15.79 -0.68 8.65
N LYS A 318 -17.09 -1.03 8.73
CA LYS A 318 -17.84 -1.66 7.64
C LYS A 318 -17.79 -0.89 6.33
N CYS A 319 -17.77 0.44 6.39
CA CYS A 319 -17.66 1.30 5.20
C CYS A 319 -16.36 1.09 4.42
N HIS A 320 -15.30 0.57 5.06
CA HIS A 320 -14.03 0.25 4.41
C HIS A 320 -13.88 -1.25 4.13
N THR A 321 -14.33 -2.12 5.04
CA THR A 321 -14.17 -3.57 4.89
C THR A 321 -15.09 -4.19 3.83
N GLN A 322 -16.06 -3.43 3.31
CA GLN A 322 -16.90 -3.85 2.17
C GLN A 322 -16.13 -3.92 0.85
N PHE A 323 -14.92 -3.36 0.78
CA PHE A 323 -14.08 -3.36 -0.41
C PHE A 323 -12.94 -4.39 -0.28
N ASP A 324 -12.82 -5.28 -1.27
CA ASP A 324 -11.74 -6.27 -1.32
C ASP A 324 -10.52 -5.80 -2.13
N THR A 325 -10.71 -4.82 -3.03
CA THR A 325 -9.65 -4.26 -3.88
C THR A 325 -9.99 -2.85 -4.35
N TYR A 326 -9.04 -2.15 -4.98
CA TYR A 326 -9.33 -0.92 -5.73
C TYR A 326 -10.17 -1.23 -6.98
N ILE A 327 -11.02 -0.29 -7.36
CA ILE A 327 -11.90 -0.41 -8.51
C ILE A 327 -11.11 -0.13 -9.80
N TYR A 328 -10.39 0.99 -9.82
CA TYR A 328 -9.70 1.49 -11.00
C TYR A 328 -8.18 1.49 -10.82
N ALA A 329 -7.45 0.92 -11.79
CA ALA A 329 -5.99 1.01 -11.83
C ALA A 329 -5.48 2.33 -12.46
N PHE A 330 -6.35 3.02 -13.21
CA PHE A 330 -6.13 4.29 -13.89
C PHE A 330 -7.46 5.05 -14.02
N THR A 331 -7.42 6.36 -14.24
CA THR A 331 -8.62 7.22 -14.32
C THR A 331 -9.17 7.33 -15.75
N TRP A 332 -10.50 7.45 -15.88
CA TRP A 332 -11.23 7.66 -17.15
C TRP A 332 -11.63 9.12 -17.37
N GLU A 333 -10.76 10.06 -16.98
CA GLU A 333 -10.95 11.48 -17.21
C GLU A 333 -9.67 12.06 -17.79
N ASP A 334 -9.81 13.03 -18.69
CA ASP A 334 -8.68 13.65 -19.34
C ASP A 334 -8.20 14.89 -18.57
N PRO A 335 -7.08 14.81 -17.82
CA PRO A 335 -6.56 15.97 -17.09
C PRO A 335 -6.13 17.09 -18.03
N ARG A 336 -5.84 16.82 -19.32
CA ARG A 336 -5.48 17.86 -20.28
C ARG A 336 -6.65 18.80 -20.59
N GLU A 337 -7.88 18.27 -20.61
CA GLU A 337 -9.07 19.10 -20.79
C GLU A 337 -9.45 19.82 -19.50
N ASP A 338 -9.25 19.20 -18.34
CA ASP A 338 -9.42 19.87 -17.04
C ASP A 338 -8.52 21.10 -16.93
N LEU A 339 -7.22 20.95 -17.25
CA LEU A 339 -6.22 22.02 -17.14
C LEU A 339 -6.54 23.26 -18.00
N LYS A 340 -7.34 23.13 -19.06
CA LYS A 340 -7.79 24.28 -19.87
C LYS A 340 -8.77 25.19 -19.13
N VAL A 341 -9.51 24.65 -18.17
CA VAL A 341 -10.62 25.35 -17.49
C VAL A 341 -10.44 25.50 -15.99
N LEU A 342 -9.55 24.71 -15.38
CA LEU A 342 -9.26 24.76 -13.95
C LEU A 342 -8.67 26.12 -13.54
N ASP A 343 -7.83 26.72 -14.39
CA ASP A 343 -7.07 27.94 -14.07
C ASP A 343 -6.35 27.81 -12.71
N LEU A 344 -5.44 26.84 -12.63
CA LEU A 344 -4.74 26.48 -11.40
C LEU A 344 -3.81 27.60 -10.91
N LYS A 345 -3.88 27.90 -9.61
CA LYS A 345 -3.10 28.94 -8.92
C LYS A 345 -2.32 28.37 -7.73
N PRO A 346 -1.19 29.00 -7.33
CA PRO A 346 -0.43 28.59 -6.16
C PRO A 346 -1.19 28.55 -4.83
N ASP A 347 -2.23 29.38 -4.67
CA ASP A 347 -3.07 29.43 -3.48
C ASP A 347 -4.26 28.46 -3.52
N ASP A 348 -4.38 27.64 -4.57
CA ASP A 348 -5.50 26.71 -4.72
C ASP A 348 -5.52 25.62 -3.65
N GLU A 349 -6.72 25.40 -3.12
CA GLU A 349 -7.04 24.36 -2.17
C GLU A 349 -8.11 23.46 -2.81
N MET A 350 -7.66 22.32 -3.31
CA MET A 350 -8.45 21.47 -4.18
C MET A 350 -9.05 20.29 -3.43
N PHE A 351 -10.26 19.92 -3.80
CA PHE A 351 -10.94 18.69 -3.37
C PHE A 351 -11.14 17.79 -4.59
N VAL A 352 -10.54 16.60 -4.57
CA VAL A 352 -10.51 15.69 -5.73
C VAL A 352 -10.83 14.28 -5.24
N ILE A 353 -11.74 13.58 -5.93
CA ILE A 353 -11.95 12.14 -5.67
C ILE A 353 -10.67 11.40 -6.07
N THR A 354 -10.15 10.54 -5.18
CA THR A 354 -8.83 9.92 -5.39
C THR A 354 -8.80 9.08 -6.66
N SER A 355 -9.77 8.19 -6.87
CA SER A 355 -9.74 7.19 -7.94
C SER A 355 -8.38 6.47 -7.98
N ALA A 356 -7.70 6.39 -9.12
CA ALA A 356 -6.34 5.85 -9.22
C ALA A 356 -5.24 6.85 -8.83
N GLY A 357 -5.59 8.10 -8.54
CA GLY A 357 -4.67 9.20 -8.22
C GLY A 357 -4.08 9.91 -9.43
N ASP A 358 -4.47 9.53 -10.66
CA ASP A 358 -3.86 10.03 -11.90
C ASP A 358 -4.08 11.53 -12.08
N ASN A 359 -5.33 12.00 -12.01
CA ASN A 359 -5.66 13.42 -12.18
C ASN A 359 -4.93 14.31 -11.18
N ALA A 360 -4.91 13.90 -9.90
CA ALA A 360 -4.22 14.64 -8.84
C ALA A 360 -2.72 14.79 -9.12
N LEU A 361 -2.06 13.71 -9.56
CA LEU A 361 -0.64 13.75 -9.92
C LEU A 361 -0.39 14.53 -11.21
N ASP A 362 -1.28 14.43 -12.20
CA ASP A 362 -1.21 15.23 -13.42
C ASP A 362 -1.31 16.73 -13.09
N TYR A 363 -2.27 17.17 -12.27
CA TYR A 363 -2.38 18.58 -11.89
C TYR A 363 -1.10 19.11 -11.22
N LEU A 364 -0.48 18.32 -10.33
CA LEU A 364 0.79 18.65 -9.68
C LEU A 364 2.00 18.67 -10.64
N CYS A 365 1.91 18.02 -11.80
CA CYS A 365 2.94 18.17 -12.84
C CYS A 365 2.90 19.56 -13.49
N HIS A 366 1.72 20.20 -13.52
CA HIS A 366 1.48 21.42 -14.31
C HIS A 366 1.37 22.69 -13.46
N ALA A 367 1.13 22.57 -12.15
CA ALA A 367 1.04 23.73 -11.25
C ALA A 367 1.61 23.43 -9.86
N ASP A 368 2.17 24.46 -9.22
CA ASP A 368 2.36 24.47 -7.77
C ASP A 368 1.00 24.79 -7.13
N ILE A 369 0.57 23.98 -6.17
CA ILE A 369 -0.76 24.04 -5.56
C ILE A 369 -0.58 23.99 -4.04
N LYS A 370 -1.27 24.85 -3.29
CA LYS A 370 -1.15 24.90 -1.82
C LYS A 370 -1.53 23.57 -1.17
N ARG A 371 -2.64 22.97 -1.60
CA ARG A 371 -3.19 21.75 -0.99
C ARG A 371 -4.11 21.02 -1.97
N ILE A 372 -3.97 19.70 -2.05
CA ILE A 372 -4.91 18.81 -2.73
C ILE A 372 -5.42 17.74 -1.76
N HIS A 373 -6.71 17.79 -1.45
CA HIS A 373 -7.42 16.76 -0.71
C HIS A 373 -7.84 15.69 -1.71
N CYS A 374 -7.35 14.47 -1.53
CA CYS A 374 -7.73 13.29 -2.29
C CYS A 374 -8.62 12.40 -1.43
N ILE A 375 -9.87 12.18 -1.84
CA ILE A 375 -10.91 11.55 -1.01
C ILE A 375 -11.38 10.26 -1.66
N ASP A 376 -11.41 9.18 -0.88
CA ASP A 376 -12.03 7.92 -1.30
C ASP A 376 -12.50 7.12 -0.09
N MET A 377 -13.70 6.53 -0.18
CA MET A 377 -14.21 5.64 0.86
C MET A 377 -13.52 4.27 0.80
N ASN A 378 -13.09 3.84 -0.39
CA ASN A 378 -12.36 2.61 -0.61
C ASN A 378 -10.88 2.81 -0.22
N PRO A 379 -10.40 2.19 0.88
CA PRO A 379 -9.01 2.36 1.32
C PRO A 379 -7.99 1.93 0.26
N HIS A 380 -8.34 0.98 -0.61
CA HIS A 380 -7.44 0.41 -1.62
C HIS A 380 -7.11 1.39 -2.75
N GLN A 381 -8.02 2.31 -3.07
CA GLN A 381 -7.75 3.41 -4.01
C GLN A 381 -6.71 4.37 -3.43
N ASN A 382 -6.89 4.76 -2.16
CA ASN A 382 -5.89 5.56 -1.46
C ASN A 382 -4.57 4.78 -1.27
N HIS A 383 -4.59 3.45 -1.10
CA HIS A 383 -3.37 2.63 -1.04
C HIS A 383 -2.60 2.67 -2.37
N LEU A 384 -3.29 2.78 -3.50
CA LEU A 384 -2.68 2.92 -4.82
C LEU A 384 -2.03 4.30 -5.00
N LEU A 385 -2.73 5.38 -4.66
CA LEU A 385 -2.12 6.72 -4.72
C LEU A 385 -0.93 6.82 -3.75
N GLU A 386 -1.04 6.28 -2.53
CA GLU A 386 0.08 6.25 -1.58
C GLU A 386 1.28 5.45 -2.09
N LEU A 387 1.06 4.35 -2.82
CA LEU A 387 2.14 3.60 -3.47
C LEU A 387 2.82 4.44 -4.56
N LYS A 388 2.07 5.18 -5.38
CA LYS A 388 2.62 6.09 -6.40
C LYS A 388 3.46 7.19 -5.75
N LEU A 389 2.96 7.82 -4.68
CA LEU A 389 3.67 8.86 -3.93
C LEU A 389 4.97 8.35 -3.31
N ALA A 390 4.92 7.17 -2.66
CA ALA A 390 6.10 6.51 -2.11
C ALA A 390 7.13 6.16 -3.21
N ALA A 391 6.66 5.70 -4.37
CA ALA A 391 7.52 5.35 -5.48
C ALA A 391 8.20 6.57 -6.12
N ILE A 392 7.48 7.68 -6.31
CA ILE A 392 8.06 8.95 -6.81
C ILE A 392 9.14 9.45 -5.84
N THR A 393 8.87 9.35 -4.53
CA THR A 393 9.79 9.79 -3.48
C THR A 393 11.08 8.94 -3.46
N ALA A 394 10.94 7.61 -3.45
CA ALA A 394 12.04 6.71 -3.10
C ALA A 394 12.77 6.07 -4.29
N LEU A 395 12.14 5.98 -5.47
CA LEU A 395 12.69 5.19 -6.58
C LEU A 395 13.38 6.04 -7.65
N PRO A 396 14.32 5.47 -8.42
CA PRO A 396 14.71 6.05 -9.71
C PRO A 396 13.57 5.91 -10.73
N TYR A 397 13.61 6.72 -11.79
CA TYR A 397 12.57 6.71 -12.83
C TYR A 397 12.39 5.34 -13.49
N GLU A 398 13.45 4.55 -13.66
CA GLU A 398 13.35 3.24 -14.31
C GLU A 398 12.52 2.23 -13.52
N ASP A 399 12.70 2.18 -12.19
CA ASP A 399 11.89 1.33 -11.32
C ASP A 399 10.42 1.82 -11.32
N PHE A 400 10.22 3.14 -11.29
CA PHE A 400 8.89 3.75 -11.37
C PHE A 400 8.18 3.45 -12.70
N TRP A 401 8.90 3.55 -13.81
CA TRP A 401 8.41 3.24 -15.15
C TRP A 401 8.07 1.76 -15.29
N LYS A 402 8.89 0.85 -14.75
CA LYS A 402 8.53 -0.58 -14.70
C LYS A 402 7.19 -0.78 -13.98
N MET A 403 7.02 -0.15 -12.81
CA MET A 403 5.78 -0.28 -12.03
C MET A 403 4.57 0.31 -12.75
N PHE A 404 4.58 1.59 -13.10
CA PHE A 404 3.37 2.31 -13.55
C PHE A 404 3.34 2.61 -15.04
N GLY A 405 4.47 2.50 -15.75
CA GLY A 405 4.53 2.53 -17.21
C GLY A 405 4.25 1.16 -17.81
N MET A 406 5.04 0.16 -17.41
CA MET A 406 4.95 -1.22 -17.91
C MET A 406 3.91 -2.07 -17.18
N GLY A 407 3.46 -1.63 -16.00
CA GLY A 407 2.57 -2.41 -15.14
C GLY A 407 3.26 -3.62 -14.51
N ARG A 408 4.59 -3.75 -14.59
CA ARG A 408 5.30 -4.97 -14.20
C ARG A 408 6.69 -4.67 -13.64
N HIS A 409 6.98 -5.24 -12.48
CA HIS A 409 8.28 -5.14 -11.84
C HIS A 409 8.64 -6.46 -11.15
N GLU A 410 9.67 -7.14 -11.67
CA GLU A 410 10.14 -8.46 -11.22
C GLU A 410 10.58 -8.49 -9.76
N ASP A 411 11.16 -7.40 -9.26
CA ASP A 411 11.64 -7.26 -7.87
C ASP A 411 10.70 -6.42 -6.97
N PHE A 412 9.42 -6.28 -7.32
CA PHE A 412 8.49 -5.39 -6.58
C PHE A 412 8.44 -5.69 -5.08
N ALA A 413 8.36 -6.98 -4.70
CA ALA A 413 8.25 -7.38 -3.29
C ALA A 413 9.47 -6.95 -2.46
N ASN A 414 10.65 -6.91 -3.07
CA ASN A 414 11.89 -6.51 -2.41
C ASN A 414 12.02 -4.99 -2.34
N ILE A 415 11.64 -4.27 -3.40
CA ILE A 415 11.56 -2.82 -3.43
C ILE A 415 10.55 -2.29 -2.40
N LEU A 416 9.39 -2.95 -2.30
CA LEU A 416 8.36 -2.62 -1.32
C LEU A 416 8.92 -2.64 0.11
N ASP A 417 9.65 -3.70 0.48
CA ASP A 417 10.25 -3.83 1.81
C ASP A 417 11.41 -2.85 2.04
N ASN A 418 12.33 -2.73 1.08
CA ASN A 418 13.63 -2.06 1.29
C ASN A 418 13.64 -0.55 0.97
N LYS A 419 12.77 -0.10 0.07
CA LYS A 419 12.77 1.28 -0.44
C LYS A 419 11.46 2.01 -0.13
N LEU A 420 10.30 1.37 -0.33
CA LEU A 420 9.00 2.04 -0.21
C LEU A 420 8.45 2.08 1.20
N SER A 421 8.71 1.05 2.02
CA SER A 421 8.11 0.88 3.34
C SER A 421 8.22 2.06 4.31
N PRO A 422 9.31 2.88 4.33
CA PRO A 422 9.40 4.04 5.23
C PRO A 422 8.44 5.19 4.84
N HIS A 423 7.95 5.20 3.60
CA HIS A 423 7.08 6.25 3.06
C HIS A 423 5.61 5.82 3.01
N MET A 424 5.27 4.64 3.52
CA MET A 424 3.93 4.07 3.43
C MET A 424 3.34 3.82 4.81
N SER A 425 2.05 4.05 4.95
CA SER A 425 1.28 3.66 6.14
C SER A 425 1.24 2.12 6.28
N SER A 426 1.05 1.63 7.52
CA SER A 426 0.96 0.19 7.78
C SER A 426 -0.17 -0.51 7.00
N PRO A 427 -1.39 0.06 6.88
CA PRO A 427 -2.44 -0.55 6.05
C PRO A 427 -2.06 -0.66 4.56
N ALA A 428 -1.46 0.38 3.98
CA ALA A 428 -1.03 0.35 2.59
C ALA A 428 0.10 -0.66 2.36
N TYR A 429 1.10 -0.68 3.25
CA TYR A 429 2.18 -1.68 3.19
C TYR A 429 1.63 -3.11 3.30
N GLN A 430 0.72 -3.38 4.25
CA GLN A 430 0.06 -4.69 4.40
C GLN A 430 -0.66 -5.12 3.12
N TYR A 431 -1.43 -4.21 2.53
CA TYR A 431 -2.16 -4.47 1.30
C TYR A 431 -1.21 -4.87 0.16
N TRP A 432 -0.18 -4.06 -0.11
CA TRP A 432 0.76 -4.31 -1.20
C TRP A 432 1.69 -5.49 -0.94
N LYS A 433 2.01 -5.77 0.33
CA LYS A 433 2.79 -6.97 0.72
C LYS A 433 2.01 -8.25 0.44
N THR A 434 0.70 -8.23 0.70
CA THR A 434 -0.20 -9.36 0.43
C THR A 434 -0.48 -9.51 -1.07
N ASN A 435 -0.49 -8.41 -1.81
CA ASN A 435 -0.81 -8.34 -3.23
C ASN A 435 0.42 -8.13 -4.13
N SER A 436 1.62 -8.53 -3.69
CA SER A 436 2.86 -8.25 -4.43
C SER A 436 2.90 -8.91 -5.82
N HIS A 437 2.16 -10.00 -6.00
CA HIS A 437 2.01 -10.71 -7.28
C HIS A 437 1.42 -9.84 -8.39
N ARG A 438 0.66 -8.78 -8.05
CA ARG A 438 0.02 -7.91 -9.05
C ARG A 438 1.03 -7.22 -9.98
N PHE A 439 2.22 -6.87 -9.48
CA PHE A 439 3.31 -6.34 -10.30
C PHE A 439 4.22 -7.43 -10.89
N LEU A 440 4.14 -8.69 -10.44
CA LEU A 440 4.85 -9.79 -11.09
C LEU A 440 4.19 -10.19 -12.41
N ASP A 441 2.85 -10.15 -12.44
CA ASP A 441 2.05 -10.49 -13.62
C ASP A 441 1.85 -9.27 -14.51
N ASN A 442 0.89 -8.40 -14.15
CA ASN A 442 0.66 -7.09 -14.76
C ASN A 442 -0.39 -6.34 -13.90
N PHE A 443 0.00 -5.19 -13.36
CA PHE A 443 -0.79 -4.35 -12.47
C PHE A 443 -2.13 -3.94 -13.10
N PHE A 444 -2.15 -3.59 -14.38
CA PHE A 444 -3.37 -3.17 -15.08
C PHE A 444 -4.38 -4.30 -15.28
N LYS A 445 -3.99 -5.57 -15.08
CA LYS A 445 -4.93 -6.71 -15.07
C LYS A 445 -5.61 -6.93 -13.73
N SER A 446 -5.31 -6.14 -12.72
CA SER A 446 -5.82 -6.30 -11.37
C SER A 446 -6.78 -5.17 -10.97
N GLY A 447 -7.41 -5.30 -9.80
CA GLY A 447 -8.57 -4.47 -9.44
C GLY A 447 -9.82 -4.85 -10.24
N CYS A 448 -10.91 -4.13 -10.03
CA CYS A 448 -12.18 -4.41 -10.74
C CYS A 448 -12.04 -4.16 -12.25
N SER A 449 -11.37 -3.07 -12.64
CA SER A 449 -11.07 -2.76 -14.06
C SER A 449 -10.30 -3.88 -14.77
N GLY A 450 -9.52 -4.66 -14.01
CA GLY A 450 -8.81 -5.83 -14.52
C GLY A 450 -9.72 -6.90 -15.12
N TYR A 451 -10.94 -7.08 -14.59
CA TYR A 451 -11.90 -8.05 -15.15
C TYR A 451 -12.29 -7.69 -16.58
N ALA A 452 -12.65 -6.43 -16.83
CA ALA A 452 -13.00 -5.95 -18.17
C ALA A 452 -11.81 -6.10 -19.14
N LEU A 453 -10.61 -5.73 -18.70
CA LEU A 453 -9.40 -5.81 -19.52
C LEU A 453 -8.99 -7.24 -19.85
N ASN A 454 -9.12 -8.16 -18.89
CA ASN A 454 -8.87 -9.58 -19.14
C ASN A 454 -9.89 -10.18 -20.10
N LEU A 455 -11.16 -9.76 -20.04
CA LEU A 455 -12.19 -10.17 -20.98
C LEU A 455 -11.90 -9.65 -22.41
N ILE A 456 -11.62 -8.35 -22.56
CA ILE A 456 -11.28 -7.75 -23.86
C ILE A 456 -10.09 -8.50 -24.48
N ARG A 457 -9.06 -8.81 -23.69
CA ARG A 457 -7.92 -9.61 -24.15
C ARG A 457 -8.29 -11.02 -24.58
N TYR A 458 -9.15 -11.68 -23.83
CA TYR A 458 -9.63 -13.02 -24.17
C TYR A 458 -10.36 -12.99 -25.51
N VAL A 459 -11.24 -12.00 -25.72
CA VAL A 459 -11.96 -11.80 -26.99
C VAL A 459 -11.00 -11.51 -28.14
N ILE A 460 -10.05 -10.59 -27.97
CA ILE A 460 -9.02 -10.28 -28.98
C ILE A 460 -8.26 -11.54 -29.39
N LYS A 461 -7.87 -12.38 -28.41
CA LYS A 461 -7.16 -13.63 -28.67
C LYS A 461 -8.05 -14.63 -29.42
N LEU A 462 -9.31 -14.78 -29.02
CA LEU A 462 -10.26 -15.70 -29.64
C LEU A 462 -10.59 -15.31 -31.08
N LEU A 463 -10.66 -14.00 -31.37
CA LEU A 463 -10.92 -13.48 -32.72
C LEU A 463 -9.66 -13.37 -33.59
N GLY A 464 -8.48 -13.76 -33.09
CA GLY A 464 -7.23 -13.67 -33.85
C GLY A 464 -6.84 -12.24 -34.23
N LYS A 465 -7.20 -11.23 -33.40
CA LYS A 465 -6.99 -9.80 -33.70
C LYS A 465 -5.71 -9.23 -33.06
N LYS A 466 -4.79 -10.06 -32.59
CA LYS A 466 -3.59 -9.61 -31.87
C LYS A 466 -2.70 -8.72 -32.75
N GLU A 467 -2.51 -9.09 -34.01
CA GLU A 467 -1.73 -8.35 -34.98
C GLU A 467 -2.40 -7.01 -35.32
N ALA A 468 -3.74 -7.00 -35.44
CA ALA A 468 -4.51 -5.78 -35.64
C ALA A 468 -4.40 -4.81 -34.45
N VAL A 469 -4.37 -5.31 -33.21
CA VAL A 469 -4.09 -4.48 -32.01
C VAL A 469 -2.73 -3.83 -32.09
N GLN A 470 -1.71 -4.61 -32.44
CA GLN A 470 -0.36 -4.08 -32.57
C GLN A 470 -0.26 -3.06 -33.70
N ALA A 471 -0.93 -3.29 -34.82
CA ALA A 471 -0.98 -2.35 -35.93
C ALA A 471 -1.69 -1.05 -35.53
N LEU A 472 -2.87 -1.14 -34.88
CA LEU A 472 -3.63 0.02 -34.43
C LEU A 472 -2.82 0.90 -33.45
N CYS A 473 -2.14 0.27 -32.48
CA CYS A 473 -1.35 1.00 -31.48
C CYS A 473 0.00 1.52 -32.02
N LYS A 474 0.40 1.15 -33.24
CA LYS A 474 1.64 1.60 -33.90
C LYS A 474 1.38 2.40 -35.17
N ALA A 475 0.11 2.68 -35.49
CA ALA A 475 -0.28 3.43 -36.66
C ALA A 475 0.40 4.81 -36.66
N LYS A 476 0.90 5.22 -37.82
CA LYS A 476 1.65 6.49 -37.97
C LYS A 476 0.79 7.63 -38.48
N THR A 477 -0.38 7.32 -39.04
CA THR A 477 -1.32 8.32 -39.55
C THR A 477 -2.74 7.96 -39.14
N LEU A 478 -3.61 8.97 -39.08
CA LEU A 478 -5.02 8.78 -38.71
C LEU A 478 -5.73 7.90 -39.74
N GLU A 479 -5.39 8.04 -41.02
CA GLU A 479 -5.98 7.23 -42.09
C GLU A 479 -5.71 5.73 -41.89
N GLU A 480 -4.49 5.37 -41.51
CA GLU A 480 -4.12 3.99 -41.18
C GLU A 480 -4.90 3.49 -39.94
N GLN A 481 -4.92 4.29 -38.87
CA GLN A 481 -5.62 3.96 -37.63
C GLN A 481 -7.13 3.74 -37.87
N ILE A 482 -7.76 4.64 -38.61
CA ILE A 482 -9.19 4.56 -38.98
C ILE A 482 -9.45 3.32 -39.84
N ALA A 483 -8.60 3.05 -40.84
CA ALA A 483 -8.76 1.88 -41.69
C ALA A 483 -8.71 0.57 -40.90
N ILE A 484 -7.80 0.47 -39.91
CA ILE A 484 -7.70 -0.70 -39.02
C ILE A 484 -8.94 -0.78 -38.11
N TRP A 485 -9.38 0.34 -37.54
CA TRP A 485 -10.57 0.39 -36.67
C TRP A 485 -11.81 -0.15 -37.38
N GLU A 486 -12.14 0.41 -38.55
CA GLU A 486 -13.34 0.06 -39.33
C GLU A 486 -13.32 -1.40 -39.78
N LYS A 487 -12.14 -1.89 -40.17
CA LYS A 487 -11.98 -3.26 -40.68
C LYS A 487 -12.01 -4.31 -39.56
N ASP A 488 -11.27 -4.08 -38.48
CA ASP A 488 -10.90 -5.14 -37.53
C ASP A 488 -11.51 -5.02 -36.13
N PHE A 489 -11.75 -3.79 -35.64
CA PHE A 489 -12.17 -3.54 -34.26
C PHE A 489 -13.64 -3.23 -34.12
N ARG A 490 -14.13 -2.27 -34.90
CA ARG A 490 -15.51 -1.79 -34.82
C ARG A 490 -16.53 -2.93 -34.97
N PRO A 491 -16.39 -3.89 -35.92
CA PRO A 491 -17.32 -5.02 -36.03
C PRO A 491 -17.26 -5.99 -34.84
N ALA A 492 -16.10 -6.10 -34.18
CA ALA A 492 -15.91 -6.98 -33.04
C ALA A 492 -16.49 -6.38 -31.74
N LEU A 493 -16.28 -5.08 -31.52
CA LEU A 493 -16.70 -4.36 -30.30
C LEU A 493 -18.17 -3.90 -30.35
N LEU A 494 -18.75 -3.67 -31.53
CA LEU A 494 -20.17 -3.28 -31.66
C LEU A 494 -21.07 -4.46 -32.06
N ASN A 495 -20.62 -5.70 -31.85
CA ASN A 495 -21.46 -6.87 -32.12
C ASN A 495 -22.60 -6.99 -31.09
N LYS A 496 -23.73 -7.58 -31.50
CA LYS A 496 -24.94 -7.68 -30.65
C LYS A 496 -24.73 -8.42 -29.32
N TRP A 497 -23.79 -9.37 -29.27
CA TRP A 497 -23.52 -10.15 -28.05
C TRP A 497 -22.75 -9.35 -27.02
N PHE A 498 -21.76 -8.56 -27.46
CA PHE A 498 -20.99 -7.68 -26.60
C PHE A 498 -21.85 -6.55 -26.04
N ILE A 499 -22.71 -5.95 -26.88
CA ILE A 499 -23.69 -4.95 -26.44
C ILE A 499 -24.65 -5.55 -25.41
N ARG A 500 -25.19 -6.75 -25.64
CA ARG A 500 -26.08 -7.42 -24.69
C ARG A 500 -25.42 -7.71 -23.34
N MET A 501 -24.11 -7.92 -23.32
CA MET A 501 -23.36 -8.04 -22.07
C MET A 501 -23.25 -6.69 -21.33
N LEU A 502 -23.09 -5.59 -22.07
CA LEU A 502 -23.07 -4.24 -21.50
C LEU A 502 -24.46 -3.75 -21.08
N ASP A 503 -25.54 -4.35 -21.57
CA ASP A 503 -26.90 -4.16 -21.05
C ASP A 503 -27.15 -4.85 -19.70
N ASN A 504 -26.15 -5.53 -19.11
CA ASN A 504 -26.29 -6.22 -17.83
C ASN A 504 -25.75 -5.35 -16.66
N PRO A 505 -26.63 -4.83 -15.77
CA PRO A 505 -26.20 -3.97 -14.66
C PRO A 505 -25.21 -4.63 -13.70
N ALA A 506 -25.31 -5.95 -13.49
CA ALA A 506 -24.38 -6.67 -12.62
C ALA A 506 -22.97 -6.72 -13.24
N PHE A 507 -22.88 -6.87 -14.56
CA PHE A 507 -21.60 -6.81 -15.27
C PHE A 507 -21.02 -5.39 -15.21
N LEU A 508 -21.85 -4.38 -15.50
CA LEU A 508 -21.46 -2.97 -15.43
C LEU A 508 -20.90 -2.58 -14.05
N TRP A 509 -21.58 -2.96 -12.97
CA TRP A 509 -21.09 -2.71 -11.61
C TRP A 509 -19.79 -3.47 -11.32
N THR A 510 -19.77 -4.78 -11.58
CA THR A 510 -18.64 -5.65 -11.18
C THR A 510 -17.37 -5.36 -11.98
N ALA A 511 -17.49 -5.10 -13.28
CA ALA A 511 -16.35 -4.98 -14.19
C ALA A 511 -15.98 -3.53 -14.51
N LEU A 512 -16.95 -2.60 -14.50
CA LEU A 512 -16.74 -1.20 -14.90
C LEU A 512 -17.02 -0.20 -13.77
N GLY A 513 -17.58 -0.64 -12.64
CA GLY A 513 -17.93 0.22 -11.51
C GLY A 513 -19.10 1.16 -11.78
N VAL A 514 -19.95 0.88 -12.78
CA VAL A 514 -21.07 1.73 -13.20
C VAL A 514 -22.33 1.36 -12.38
N PRO A 515 -22.89 2.28 -11.57
CA PRO A 515 -24.12 2.04 -10.82
C PRO A 515 -25.37 2.10 -11.70
N ILE A 516 -26.48 1.55 -11.18
CA ILE A 516 -27.75 1.50 -11.91
C ILE A 516 -28.31 2.89 -12.23
N ASN A 517 -28.20 3.85 -11.31
CA ASN A 517 -28.67 5.23 -11.52
C ASN A 517 -27.96 5.90 -12.72
N GLN A 518 -26.64 5.71 -12.84
CA GLN A 518 -25.85 6.20 -13.96
C GLN A 518 -26.24 5.53 -15.27
N PHE A 519 -26.54 4.23 -15.22
CA PHE A 519 -27.00 3.47 -16.39
C PHE A 519 -28.40 3.91 -16.84
N ASP A 520 -29.31 4.17 -15.91
CA ASP A 520 -30.66 4.68 -16.21
C ASP A 520 -30.60 6.08 -16.85
N MET A 521 -29.68 6.94 -16.41
CA MET A 521 -29.43 8.24 -17.04
C MET A 521 -28.96 8.11 -18.49
N LEU A 522 -28.08 7.14 -18.77
CA LEU A 522 -27.64 6.82 -20.13
C LEU A 522 -28.83 6.34 -20.99
N LEU A 523 -29.63 5.41 -20.48
CA LEU A 523 -30.76 4.84 -21.21
C LEU A 523 -31.90 5.84 -21.44
N ALA A 524 -32.02 6.88 -20.60
CA ALA A 524 -32.96 7.97 -20.81
C ALA A 524 -32.64 8.79 -22.08
N GLU A 525 -31.38 8.81 -22.52
CA GLU A 525 -30.94 9.58 -23.69
C GLU A 525 -30.72 8.73 -24.96
N GLY A 526 -30.82 7.40 -24.87
CA GLY A 526 -30.59 6.53 -26.01
C GLY A 526 -30.49 5.04 -25.65
N THR A 527 -29.57 4.33 -26.31
CA THR A 527 -29.32 2.90 -26.06
C THR A 527 -27.87 2.67 -25.73
N SER A 528 -27.54 1.59 -25.02
CA SER A 528 -26.14 1.20 -24.76
C SER A 528 -25.32 1.10 -26.05
N HIS A 529 -25.92 0.54 -27.11
CA HIS A 529 -25.27 0.48 -28.43
C HIS A 529 -24.88 1.88 -28.92
N GLN A 530 -25.81 2.82 -28.90
CA GLN A 530 -25.55 4.18 -29.35
C GLN A 530 -24.49 4.85 -28.47
N TYR A 531 -24.59 4.70 -27.15
CA TYR A 531 -23.64 5.27 -26.21
C TYR A 531 -22.20 4.79 -26.45
N ILE A 532 -22.01 3.48 -26.62
CA ILE A 532 -20.69 2.89 -26.88
C ILE A 532 -20.16 3.34 -28.24
N THR A 533 -21.02 3.41 -29.26
CA THR A 533 -20.65 3.90 -30.60
C THR A 533 -20.18 5.35 -30.51
N ASP A 534 -20.96 6.22 -29.86
CA ASP A 534 -20.66 7.63 -29.66
C ASP A 534 -19.46 7.87 -28.72
N THR A 535 -19.08 6.88 -27.91
CA THR A 535 -17.88 6.90 -27.08
C THR A 535 -16.64 6.55 -27.90
N LEU A 536 -16.67 5.42 -28.64
CA LEU A 536 -15.48 4.84 -29.25
C LEU A 536 -15.16 5.38 -30.65
N ASP A 537 -16.16 5.55 -31.53
CA ASP A 537 -15.91 5.97 -32.91
C ASP A 537 -15.18 7.34 -32.97
N PRO A 538 -15.57 8.37 -32.19
CA PRO A 538 -14.88 9.67 -32.22
C PRO A 538 -13.41 9.63 -31.77
N ILE A 539 -13.04 8.73 -30.86
CA ILE A 539 -11.68 8.65 -30.31
C ILE A 539 -10.65 8.33 -31.40
N ILE A 540 -11.00 7.39 -32.27
CA ILE A 540 -10.15 6.93 -33.36
C ILE A 540 -9.90 8.05 -34.39
N HIS A 541 -10.83 9.00 -34.49
CA HIS A 541 -10.72 10.16 -35.38
C HIS A 541 -9.98 11.36 -34.75
N ARG A 542 -9.88 11.44 -33.42
CA ARG A 542 -9.33 12.60 -32.72
C ARG A 542 -7.82 12.73 -32.86
N SER A 543 -7.09 11.63 -32.60
CA SER A 543 -5.62 11.60 -32.58
C SER A 543 -5.10 10.16 -32.52
N LEU A 544 -3.79 9.98 -32.67
CA LEU A 544 -3.19 8.64 -32.69
C LEU A 544 -3.13 8.02 -31.30
N LEU A 545 -3.42 6.72 -31.23
CA LEU A 545 -3.17 5.91 -30.03
C LEU A 545 -1.69 5.89 -29.68
N ALA A 546 -0.83 5.83 -30.71
CA ALA A 546 0.61 5.63 -30.56
C ALA A 546 1.32 6.73 -29.74
N ASP A 547 0.85 7.98 -29.78
CA ASP A 547 1.53 9.13 -29.17
C ASP A 547 0.64 10.11 -28.37
N ASP A 548 -0.70 10.07 -28.47
CA ASP A 548 -1.55 11.04 -27.75
C ASP A 548 -2.69 10.42 -26.92
N GLN A 549 -3.22 9.26 -27.32
CA GLN A 549 -4.40 8.62 -26.71
C GLN A 549 -4.03 7.41 -25.84
N TYR A 550 -3.40 7.67 -24.69
CA TYR A 550 -2.89 6.61 -23.82
C TYR A 550 -3.98 5.76 -23.13
N PHE A 551 -5.20 6.28 -22.97
CA PHE A 551 -6.28 5.60 -22.22
C PHE A 551 -6.68 4.27 -22.88
N TYR A 552 -6.99 4.32 -24.17
CA TYR A 552 -7.37 3.14 -24.95
C TYR A 552 -6.15 2.32 -25.37
N LEU A 553 -5.01 2.96 -25.61
CA LEU A 553 -3.74 2.25 -25.81
C LEU A 553 -3.43 1.35 -24.61
N LEU A 554 -3.61 1.84 -23.38
CA LEU A 554 -3.41 1.04 -22.17
C LEU A 554 -4.35 -0.17 -22.14
N CYS A 555 -5.62 -0.01 -22.51
CA CYS A 555 -6.56 -1.12 -22.51
C CYS A 555 -6.17 -2.22 -23.51
N LEU A 556 -5.55 -1.84 -24.61
CA LEU A 556 -5.11 -2.73 -25.67
C LEU A 556 -3.76 -3.41 -25.38
N LEU A 557 -2.79 -2.66 -24.86
CA LEU A 557 -1.42 -3.14 -24.62
C LEU A 557 -1.16 -3.61 -23.19
N LEU A 558 -1.90 -3.08 -22.21
CA LEU A 558 -1.67 -3.17 -20.76
C LEU A 558 -0.29 -2.70 -20.32
N HIS A 559 0.20 -1.70 -21.03
CA HIS A 559 1.28 -0.85 -20.63
C HIS A 559 1.16 0.46 -21.42
N TYR A 560 1.79 1.51 -20.92
CA TYR A 560 2.00 2.73 -21.68
C TYR A 560 3.23 2.62 -22.60
N THR A 561 3.34 3.53 -23.57
CA THR A 561 4.58 3.78 -24.31
C THR A 561 5.21 5.07 -23.80
N LYS A 562 6.49 5.31 -24.08
CA LYS A 562 7.15 6.55 -23.64
C LYS A 562 6.52 7.78 -24.31
N GLU A 563 5.99 7.57 -25.51
CA GLU A 563 5.32 8.56 -26.33
C GLU A 563 3.88 8.80 -25.86
N SER A 564 3.17 7.77 -25.42
CA SER A 564 1.76 7.81 -25.02
C SER A 564 1.57 7.32 -23.59
N CYS A 565 1.71 8.25 -22.63
CA CYS A 565 1.52 8.02 -21.20
C CYS A 565 0.98 9.27 -20.48
N PRO A 566 0.39 9.13 -19.28
CA PRO A 566 0.05 10.28 -18.43
C PRO A 566 1.27 11.13 -18.08
N SER A 567 1.10 12.43 -17.82
CA SER A 567 2.25 13.34 -17.61
C SER A 567 3.09 12.89 -16.42
N TYR A 568 2.45 12.44 -15.34
CA TYR A 568 3.13 11.97 -14.13
C TYR A 568 3.95 10.68 -14.33
N VAL A 569 3.64 9.91 -15.39
CA VAL A 569 4.37 8.67 -15.77
C VAL A 569 5.53 8.98 -16.72
N SER A 570 5.49 10.10 -17.44
CA SER A 570 6.61 10.57 -18.23
C SER A 570 7.83 10.87 -17.35
N GLU A 571 9.03 10.82 -17.93
CA GLU A 571 10.25 11.15 -17.20
C GLU A 571 10.25 12.60 -16.69
N THR A 572 9.72 13.52 -17.50
CA THR A 572 9.64 14.94 -17.16
C THR A 572 8.71 15.19 -15.98
N GLY A 573 7.50 14.62 -15.99
CA GLY A 573 6.56 14.74 -14.88
C GLY A 573 7.05 14.01 -13.63
N PHE A 574 7.65 12.83 -13.77
CA PHE A 574 8.28 12.13 -12.65
C PHE A 574 9.35 13.00 -11.96
N ARG A 575 10.26 13.60 -12.74
CA ARG A 575 11.32 14.48 -12.19
C ARG A 575 10.71 15.73 -11.56
N ARG A 576 9.67 16.32 -12.16
CA ARG A 576 8.94 17.45 -11.57
C ARG A 576 8.38 17.09 -10.21
N LEU A 577 7.62 15.99 -10.11
CA LEU A 577 6.99 15.55 -8.88
C LEU A 577 7.99 15.08 -7.81
N LYS A 578 9.13 14.55 -8.22
CA LYS A 578 10.20 14.15 -7.31
C LYS A 578 10.92 15.33 -6.64
N ASN A 579 10.80 16.54 -7.19
CA ASN A 579 11.33 17.74 -6.54
C ASN A 579 10.70 17.93 -5.15
N SER A 580 11.53 18.34 -4.19
CA SER A 580 11.12 18.48 -2.79
C SER A 580 9.94 19.43 -2.62
N GLY A 581 8.92 19.01 -1.87
CA GLY A 581 7.80 19.85 -1.43
C GLY A 581 6.49 19.66 -2.20
N ILE A 582 6.51 19.27 -3.48
CA ILE A 582 5.27 19.17 -4.29
C ILE A 582 4.33 18.10 -3.72
N LEU A 583 4.87 16.92 -3.41
CA LEU A 583 4.05 15.82 -2.88
C LEU A 583 3.52 16.11 -1.47
N ASP A 584 4.16 17.00 -0.70
CA ASP A 584 3.74 17.35 0.67
C ASP A 584 2.41 18.12 0.69
N THR A 585 1.98 18.62 -0.47
CA THR A 585 0.68 19.28 -0.70
C THR A 585 -0.47 18.27 -0.74
N VAL A 586 -0.21 16.98 -0.97
CA VAL A 586 -1.25 15.93 -1.04
C VAL A 586 -1.73 15.50 0.34
N ARG A 587 -3.04 15.38 0.52
CA ARG A 587 -3.68 14.80 1.71
C ARG A 587 -4.69 13.72 1.32
N LEU A 588 -4.49 12.49 1.80
CA LEU A 588 -5.40 11.37 1.58
C LEU A 588 -6.42 11.27 2.72
N HIS A 589 -7.69 11.30 2.34
CA HIS A 589 -8.83 11.10 3.23
C HIS A 589 -9.50 9.77 2.89
N THR A 590 -9.43 8.81 3.82
CA THR A 590 -10.17 7.55 3.68
C THR A 590 -11.51 7.67 4.41
N SER A 591 -12.49 8.28 3.75
CA SER A 591 -13.81 8.62 4.30
C SER A 591 -14.81 8.91 3.17
N SER A 592 -16.08 9.15 3.50
CA SER A 592 -17.06 9.66 2.54
C SER A 592 -16.82 11.15 2.25
N ILE A 593 -17.24 11.61 1.06
CA ILE A 593 -17.13 13.01 0.63
C ILE A 593 -17.77 13.94 1.66
N ILE A 594 -19.04 13.69 2.03
CA ILE A 594 -19.77 14.50 3.02
C ILE A 594 -18.99 14.65 4.33
N LYS A 595 -18.47 13.56 4.91
CA LYS A 595 -17.72 13.63 6.18
C LYS A 595 -16.44 14.45 6.09
N VAL A 596 -15.77 14.42 4.93
CA VAL A 596 -14.59 15.26 4.72
C VAL A 596 -15.02 16.72 4.59
N LEU A 597 -16.05 17.01 3.80
CA LEU A 597 -16.57 18.37 3.64
C LEU A 597 -17.07 18.96 4.97
N GLU A 598 -17.69 18.16 5.84
CA GLU A 598 -18.09 18.56 7.20
C GLU A 598 -16.91 18.98 8.07
N SER A 599 -15.76 18.33 7.90
CA SER A 599 -14.54 18.62 8.66
C SER A 599 -13.77 19.84 8.14
N LEU A 600 -14.13 20.36 6.97
CA LEU A 600 -13.48 21.53 6.38
C LEU A 600 -14.22 22.81 6.78
N GLU A 601 -13.44 23.87 7.00
CA GLU A 601 -13.99 25.19 7.27
C GLU A 601 -14.75 25.73 6.05
N PRO A 602 -15.86 26.47 6.26
CA PRO A 602 -16.58 27.11 5.17
C PRO A 602 -15.69 28.01 4.31
N ASN A 603 -15.98 28.09 3.02
CA ASN A 603 -15.27 28.94 2.04
C ASN A 603 -13.75 28.71 1.94
N THR A 604 -13.28 27.48 2.20
CA THR A 604 -11.86 27.12 2.11
C THR A 604 -11.48 26.62 0.71
N LEU A 605 -12.34 25.83 0.07
CA LEU A 605 -12.02 25.14 -1.18
C LEU A 605 -12.10 26.09 -2.38
N THR A 606 -11.11 26.05 -3.25
CA THR A 606 -11.06 26.86 -4.47
C THR A 606 -11.53 26.09 -5.71
N LYS A 607 -11.24 24.79 -5.76
CA LYS A 607 -11.63 23.87 -6.84
C LYS A 607 -12.14 22.56 -6.25
N VAL A 608 -13.24 22.03 -6.78
CA VAL A 608 -13.80 20.73 -6.40
C VAL A 608 -14.03 19.90 -7.65
N ILE A 609 -13.48 18.69 -7.70
CA ILE A 609 -13.60 17.74 -8.82
C ILE A 609 -14.37 16.52 -8.32
N LEU A 610 -15.65 16.46 -8.69
CA LEU A 610 -16.58 15.41 -8.27
C LEU A 610 -16.60 14.22 -9.24
N MET A 611 -15.87 14.28 -10.35
CA MET A 611 -15.89 13.26 -11.39
C MET A 611 -17.35 12.97 -11.85
N ASP A 612 -17.69 11.72 -12.12
CA ASP A 612 -19.03 11.24 -12.46
C ASP A 612 -19.84 10.72 -11.26
N HIS A 613 -19.32 10.90 -10.05
CA HIS A 613 -19.93 10.39 -8.81
C HIS A 613 -21.36 10.92 -8.59
N MET A 614 -21.69 12.12 -9.08
CA MET A 614 -23.05 12.66 -9.00
C MET A 614 -24.09 11.83 -9.75
N ASP A 615 -23.70 11.06 -10.78
CA ASP A 615 -24.59 10.14 -11.49
C ASP A 615 -25.03 8.94 -10.62
N TRP A 616 -24.37 8.72 -9.48
CA TRP A 616 -24.60 7.57 -8.62
C TRP A 616 -25.79 7.80 -7.68
N PHE A 617 -26.18 9.06 -7.49
CA PHE A 617 -27.11 9.46 -6.45
C PHE A 617 -28.58 9.48 -6.87
N ASN A 618 -29.44 9.42 -5.85
CA ASN A 618 -30.81 9.92 -5.95
C ASN A 618 -30.83 11.42 -5.61
N GLU A 619 -31.98 12.06 -5.80
CA GLU A 619 -32.14 13.50 -5.58
C GLU A 619 -31.77 13.97 -4.17
N LYS A 620 -32.13 13.18 -3.14
CA LYS A 620 -31.85 13.53 -1.74
C LYS A 620 -30.36 13.54 -1.47
N ASP A 621 -29.65 12.47 -1.85
CA ASP A 621 -28.22 12.33 -1.57
C ASP A 621 -27.40 13.37 -2.36
N ALA A 622 -27.78 13.64 -3.62
CA ALA A 622 -27.16 14.71 -4.41
C ALA A 622 -27.40 16.10 -3.80
N THR A 623 -28.62 16.36 -3.31
CA THR A 623 -28.94 17.65 -2.64
C THR A 623 -28.10 17.84 -1.38
N GLU A 624 -27.94 16.80 -0.57
CA GLU A 624 -27.12 16.87 0.65
C GLU A 624 -25.65 17.18 0.31
N GLU A 625 -25.06 16.45 -0.63
CA GLU A 625 -23.66 16.67 -1.02
C GLU A 625 -23.44 18.05 -1.66
N ILE A 626 -24.32 18.48 -2.57
CA ILE A 626 -24.22 19.80 -3.23
C ILE A 626 -24.30 20.95 -2.21
N ASN A 627 -25.16 20.84 -1.19
CA ASN A 627 -25.22 21.84 -0.11
C ASN A 627 -23.90 21.90 0.69
N MET A 628 -23.28 20.74 0.96
CA MET A 628 -21.99 20.69 1.63
C MET A 628 -20.84 21.23 0.77
N VAL A 629 -20.88 20.98 -0.54
CA VAL A 629 -19.96 21.59 -1.51
C VAL A 629 -20.15 23.11 -1.52
N TYR A 630 -21.40 23.60 -1.56
CA TYR A 630 -21.66 25.04 -1.51
C TYR A 630 -21.14 25.70 -0.23
N ARG A 631 -21.31 25.07 0.93
CA ARG A 631 -20.78 25.56 2.21
C ARG A 631 -19.26 25.73 2.18
N THR A 632 -18.54 24.76 1.60
CA THR A 632 -17.08 24.67 1.69
C THR A 632 -16.34 25.40 0.57
N VAL A 633 -16.95 25.57 -0.61
CA VAL A 633 -16.35 26.30 -1.74
C VAL A 633 -16.35 27.80 -1.46
N LYS A 634 -15.23 28.47 -1.74
CA LYS A 634 -15.11 29.93 -1.60
C LYS A 634 -15.92 30.66 -2.67
N GLN A 635 -16.22 31.93 -2.40
CA GLN A 635 -16.82 32.82 -3.38
C GLN A 635 -16.00 32.86 -4.67
N GLY A 636 -16.64 32.64 -5.83
CA GLY A 636 -15.94 32.53 -7.13
C GLY A 636 -15.15 31.23 -7.33
N GLY A 637 -15.18 30.28 -6.38
CA GLY A 637 -14.60 28.95 -6.52
C GLY A 637 -15.38 28.08 -7.52
N TYR A 638 -14.71 27.04 -8.03
CA TYR A 638 -15.24 26.19 -9.10
C TYR A 638 -15.53 24.76 -8.64
N VAL A 639 -16.61 24.18 -9.15
CA VAL A 639 -16.93 22.76 -9.01
C VAL A 639 -17.05 22.16 -10.41
N PHE A 640 -16.46 21.00 -10.63
CA PHE A 640 -16.44 20.30 -11.91
C PHE A 640 -16.93 18.87 -11.76
N TRP A 641 -17.71 18.41 -12.73
CA TRP A 641 -18.19 17.03 -12.82
C TRP A 641 -18.38 16.63 -14.29
N ARG A 642 -18.31 15.33 -14.55
CA ARG A 642 -18.69 14.72 -15.82
C ARG A 642 -19.95 13.88 -15.62
N SER A 643 -20.68 13.58 -16.69
CA SER A 643 -21.89 12.77 -16.59
C SER A 643 -22.10 11.86 -17.79
N SER A 644 -22.72 10.70 -17.56
CA SER A 644 -23.25 9.83 -18.61
C SER A 644 -24.44 10.47 -19.36
N ALA A 645 -25.09 11.49 -18.79
CA ALA A 645 -26.11 12.28 -19.46
C ALA A 645 -25.51 13.54 -20.11
N ARG A 646 -26.10 14.00 -21.21
CA ARG A 646 -25.81 15.31 -21.80
C ARG A 646 -26.35 16.44 -20.94
N GLN A 647 -27.50 16.24 -20.29
CA GLN A 647 -28.13 17.21 -19.38
C GLN A 647 -28.52 16.53 -18.05
N PRO A 648 -27.58 16.37 -17.11
CA PRO A 648 -27.88 15.73 -15.83
C PRO A 648 -28.85 16.56 -14.99
N TRP A 649 -29.81 15.89 -14.36
CA TRP A 649 -30.90 16.48 -13.57
C TRP A 649 -30.40 17.30 -12.38
N TYR A 650 -29.27 16.93 -11.78
CA TYR A 650 -28.70 17.62 -10.62
C TYR A 650 -28.08 19.00 -10.95
N ASN A 651 -27.95 19.37 -12.23
CA ASN A 651 -27.59 20.74 -12.63
C ASN A 651 -28.56 21.79 -12.08
N GLU A 652 -29.86 21.45 -12.01
CA GLU A 652 -30.86 22.32 -11.42
C GLU A 652 -30.63 22.51 -9.91
N ILE A 653 -30.13 21.49 -9.21
CA ILE A 653 -29.87 21.55 -7.77
C ILE A 653 -28.70 22.48 -7.50
N PHE A 654 -27.61 22.37 -8.26
CA PHE A 654 -26.51 23.33 -8.19
C PHE A 654 -27.01 24.77 -8.38
N THR A 655 -27.89 24.99 -9.36
CA THR A 655 -28.47 26.32 -9.63
C THR A 655 -29.34 26.81 -8.46
N LYS A 656 -30.22 25.94 -7.93
CA LYS A 656 -31.11 26.25 -6.79
C LYS A 656 -30.33 26.59 -5.52
N VAL A 657 -29.19 25.94 -5.29
CA VAL A 657 -28.33 26.17 -4.11
C VAL A 657 -27.53 27.48 -4.21
N GLY A 658 -27.34 28.03 -5.42
CA GLY A 658 -26.70 29.33 -5.63
C GLY A 658 -25.44 29.28 -6.50
N PHE A 659 -25.21 28.20 -7.24
CA PHE A 659 -24.15 28.16 -8.24
C PHE A 659 -24.62 28.65 -9.61
N LYS A 660 -23.72 29.28 -10.36
CA LYS A 660 -23.86 29.46 -11.82
C LYS A 660 -23.32 28.22 -12.52
N VAL A 661 -24.19 27.46 -13.17
CA VAL A 661 -23.83 26.24 -13.92
C VAL A 661 -23.63 26.53 -15.40
N GLU A 662 -22.53 26.06 -15.95
CA GLU A 662 -22.15 26.22 -17.35
C GLU A 662 -21.67 24.87 -17.90
N ALA A 663 -22.18 24.50 -19.09
CA ALA A 663 -21.66 23.35 -19.82
C ALA A 663 -20.29 23.71 -20.40
N VAL A 664 -19.25 23.00 -20.00
CA VAL A 664 -17.92 23.13 -20.60
C VAL A 664 -17.88 22.43 -21.95
N ALA A 665 -18.44 21.22 -22.00
CA ALA A 665 -18.56 20.45 -23.23
C ALA A 665 -19.76 19.48 -23.14
N VAL A 666 -20.48 19.29 -24.25
CA VAL A 666 -21.59 18.33 -24.36
C VAL A 666 -21.45 17.54 -25.65
N ARG A 667 -21.55 16.21 -25.55
CA ARG A 667 -21.40 15.31 -26.70
C ARG A 667 -22.51 15.57 -27.70
N LYS A 668 -22.15 15.55 -28.99
CA LYS A 668 -23.10 15.59 -30.10
C LYS A 668 -23.27 14.16 -30.66
N PRO A 669 -24.38 13.46 -30.37
CA PRO A 669 -24.58 12.09 -30.82
C PRO A 669 -24.48 11.94 -32.34
N GLY A 670 -23.90 10.84 -32.82
CA GLY A 670 -23.74 10.56 -34.24
C GLY A 670 -22.69 11.40 -34.97
N THR A 671 -21.95 12.27 -34.26
CA THR A 671 -20.81 12.99 -34.81
C THR A 671 -19.50 12.25 -34.55
N LYS A 672 -18.43 12.61 -35.27
CA LYS A 672 -17.06 12.12 -35.02
C LYS A 672 -16.27 13.03 -34.08
N GLU A 673 -16.96 13.96 -33.40
CA GLU A 673 -16.35 14.91 -32.47
C GLU A 673 -16.31 14.31 -31.06
N ALA A 674 -15.10 14.02 -30.57
CA ALA A 674 -14.90 13.58 -29.19
C ALA A 674 -14.83 14.78 -28.24
N LEU A 675 -15.42 14.67 -27.04
CA LEU A 675 -15.31 15.72 -26.01
C LEU A 675 -13.87 15.86 -25.52
N ASP A 676 -13.30 14.76 -25.07
CA ASP A 676 -11.94 14.66 -24.59
C ASP A 676 -11.25 13.40 -25.15
N ARG A 677 -10.03 13.10 -24.70
CA ARG A 677 -9.27 11.91 -25.14
C ARG A 677 -9.77 10.60 -24.53
N VAL A 678 -10.79 10.67 -23.68
CA VAL A 678 -11.45 9.50 -23.09
C VAL A 678 -12.82 9.31 -23.72
N ASN A 679 -13.56 10.39 -23.93
CA ASN A 679 -14.91 10.43 -24.47
C ASN A 679 -15.85 9.39 -23.84
N MET A 680 -15.63 9.03 -22.57
CA MET A 680 -16.45 8.06 -21.84
C MET A 680 -17.78 8.67 -21.42
N TYR A 681 -17.76 9.96 -21.06
CA TYR A 681 -18.90 10.72 -20.56
C TYR A 681 -19.57 11.54 -21.67
N ALA A 682 -20.86 11.80 -21.53
CA ALA A 682 -21.65 12.55 -22.50
C ALA A 682 -21.61 14.06 -22.26
N SER A 683 -21.12 14.51 -21.10
CA SER A 683 -20.94 15.93 -20.80
C SER A 683 -19.85 16.20 -19.76
N PHE A 684 -19.40 17.45 -19.74
CA PHE A 684 -18.49 18.04 -18.76
C PHE A 684 -19.03 19.41 -18.36
N TYR A 685 -19.21 19.64 -17.06
CA TYR A 685 -19.85 20.83 -16.51
C TYR A 685 -18.97 21.53 -15.48
N LYS A 686 -19.21 22.84 -15.33
CA LYS A 686 -18.62 23.73 -14.34
C LYS A 686 -19.71 24.47 -13.59
N ALA A 687 -19.63 24.49 -12.26
CA ALA A 687 -20.36 25.43 -11.42
C ALA A 687 -19.41 26.46 -10.82
N THR A 688 -19.83 27.73 -10.79
CA THR A 688 -19.13 28.81 -10.08
C THR A 688 -20.00 29.30 -8.93
N LYS A 689 -19.45 29.39 -7.71
CA LYS A 689 -20.18 29.96 -6.57
C LYS A 689 -20.36 31.47 -6.77
N LEU A 690 -21.61 31.94 -6.80
CA LEU A 690 -22.02 33.31 -7.17
C LEU A 690 -21.95 34.32 -6.05
#